data_AF-A0A8S1FE71-F1
#
_entry.id   AF-A0A8S1FE71-F1
#
_cell.length_a   1.000
_cell.length_b   1.000
_cell.length_c   1.000
_cell.angle_alpha   90.00
_cell.angle_beta   90.00
_cell.angle_gamma   90.00
#
_symmetry.space_group_name_H-M   'P 1'
#
loop_
_entity.id
_entity.type
_entity.pdbx_description
1 polymer ?
#
loop_
_entity_poly.entity_id
_entity_poly.type
_entity_poly.pdbx_seq_one_letter_code
_entity_poly.pdbx_strand_id
1 'polypeptide(L)'
;MSDQEELDQDYGPSEATILFANEVRTEFRKAFPLRSETQKKLEMTQKRNACRIRKQLNFDESMSPIALQAEVQRASFAIESKDRKLEDAEREIAKLKEKLEEKDTQYQKVLDEKEKLEYAKLELTNLSKQTEARLNEVESRNQLENEYWRTIGRKYYIWFKMANEQLEEIHDILSTGGSFDERAVQRINQAPMNIFMQLKDINFCENNYAQSLAAGSLLEFSGVQFEPQTAPQLDFTLFDSRIEGARFGENSTTFQPPKPENADNTILSDTIFSSNSTMADNSTILTGGGRANMSSFDYERDEKIQRLLLENSVLKDRLNVSKGRAEQSLIFEEKNRTLEKEKQLLQSKLDKTFSEIEAMRMGTARKLFSIDEEISKSGSSELNSQNKALKMVDRINNLLSENTKMEKEIASATSKIMSLTKQLNECDRRNSRVEDAYSEQLGKSIELENKLTEMTNKNYLLEQEITQLRQNIQCSVQPTDAGNTTQIFHMPQNPLEAAHEEFQAAETRKRKLSEYSDDPEAKRKREELVEELEERLRKAEIEKNIIEDSYNLHKDLASKFRQVCVALTGLQIKLKDADEGICTVQSEYEGRDRQFVFKCFYGTTRIDMLDVNSDQSSETIRKWEPLMRKYIGERNSIPAFLAAVTLQLEQERDFDQTILERTHTFSVLHAD
;
A
#
# COMPACT_ATOMS: atom_id res chain seq x y z
N MET A 1 -57.49 6.95 -47.07
CA MET A 1 -58.71 6.40 -46.47
C MET A 1 -58.42 4.96 -46.11
N SER A 2 -58.77 4.62 -44.86
CA SER A 2 -59.07 3.29 -44.33
C SER A 2 -57.92 2.30 -44.05
N ASP A 3 -58.19 1.54 -42.98
CA ASP A 3 -57.57 0.31 -42.46
C ASP A 3 -56.34 0.56 -41.55
N GLN A 4 -56.42 0.61 -40.22
CA GLN A 4 -57.19 -0.14 -39.20
C GLN A 4 -56.70 -1.60 -39.07
N GLU A 5 -56.00 -1.85 -37.94
CA GLU A 5 -55.83 -3.09 -37.16
C GLU A 5 -54.36 -3.36 -36.79
N GLU A 6 -53.95 -2.96 -35.58
CA GLU A 6 -52.84 -3.59 -34.88
C GLU A 6 -53.28 -3.99 -33.46
N LEU A 7 -53.10 -5.27 -33.19
CA LEU A 7 -53.65 -6.05 -32.08
C LEU A 7 -53.02 -5.73 -30.73
N ASP A 8 -53.90 -5.76 -29.73
CA ASP A 8 -53.68 -5.82 -28.30
C ASP A 8 -52.60 -6.84 -27.88
N GLN A 9 -51.57 -6.36 -27.16
CA GLN A 9 -50.80 -7.19 -26.23
C GLN A 9 -51.15 -6.79 -24.79
N ASP A 10 -51.81 -7.74 -24.15
CA ASP A 10 -52.34 -7.76 -22.80
C ASP A 10 -51.24 -7.51 -21.73
N TYR A 11 -50.99 -6.22 -21.44
CA TYR A 11 -50.21 -5.82 -20.27
C TYR A 11 -51.11 -5.83 -19.04
N GLY A 12 -51.09 -6.96 -18.31
CA GLY A 12 -51.68 -7.01 -16.98
C GLY A 12 -51.08 -5.93 -16.06
N PRO A 13 -51.89 -5.25 -15.23
CA PRO A 13 -51.40 -4.22 -14.33
C PRO A 13 -50.41 -4.82 -13.32
N SER A 14 -49.35 -4.06 -13.00
CA SER A 14 -48.33 -4.49 -12.04
C SER A 14 -48.94 -4.84 -10.67
N GLU A 15 -48.32 -5.75 -9.93
CA GLU A 15 -48.80 -6.18 -8.60
C GLU A 15 -49.01 -5.00 -7.65
N ALA A 16 -48.14 -3.98 -7.69
CA ALA A 16 -48.31 -2.75 -6.94
C ALA A 16 -49.57 -1.96 -7.35
N THR A 17 -49.92 -1.95 -8.64
CA THR A 17 -51.14 -1.34 -9.16
C THR A 17 -52.39 -2.11 -8.74
N ILE A 18 -52.32 -3.45 -8.66
CA ILE A 18 -53.42 -4.30 -8.19
C ILE A 18 -53.67 -4.08 -6.70
N LEU A 19 -52.62 -4.02 -5.89
CA LEU A 19 -52.72 -3.77 -4.44
C LEU A 19 -53.28 -2.38 -4.15
N PHE A 20 -52.77 -1.36 -4.83
CA PHE A 20 -53.28 0.00 -4.71
C PHE A 20 -54.75 0.13 -5.15
N ALA A 21 -55.13 -0.51 -6.27
CA ALA A 21 -56.52 -0.52 -6.74
C ALA A 21 -57.47 -1.24 -5.78
N ASN A 22 -57.00 -2.29 -5.10
CA ASN A 22 -57.77 -2.99 -4.09
C ASN A 22 -57.94 -2.13 -2.82
N GLU A 23 -56.88 -1.48 -2.35
CA GLU A 23 -56.92 -0.59 -1.19
C GLU A 23 -57.88 0.59 -1.44
N VAL A 24 -57.75 1.26 -2.58
CA VAL A 24 -58.65 2.35 -2.99
C VAL A 24 -60.10 1.86 -3.13
N ARG A 25 -60.35 0.66 -3.67
CA ARG A 25 -61.71 0.09 -3.73
C ARG A 25 -62.28 -0.21 -2.34
N THR A 26 -61.46 -0.66 -1.39
CA THR A 26 -61.93 -0.91 -0.02
C THR A 26 -62.26 0.38 0.72
N GLU A 27 -61.39 1.39 0.62
CA GLU A 27 -61.63 2.75 1.14
C GLU A 27 -62.90 3.35 0.51
N PHE A 28 -63.06 3.22 -0.81
CA PHE A 28 -64.22 3.75 -1.53
C PHE A 28 -65.53 3.04 -1.16
N ARG A 29 -65.54 1.70 -1.02
CA ARG A 29 -66.73 0.96 -0.54
C ARG A 29 -67.09 1.30 0.90
N LYS A 30 -66.10 1.64 1.72
CA LYS A 30 -66.31 2.05 3.11
C LYS A 30 -66.91 3.46 3.20
N ALA A 31 -66.48 4.38 2.33
CA ALA A 31 -67.01 5.74 2.24
C ALA A 31 -68.38 5.82 1.52
N PHE A 32 -68.61 4.95 0.52
CA PHE A 32 -69.82 4.94 -0.31
C PHE A 32 -70.43 3.53 -0.40
N PRO A 33 -71.03 3.02 0.69
CA PRO A 33 -71.63 1.69 0.71
C PRO A 33 -72.84 1.62 -0.24
N LEU A 34 -72.93 0.52 -1.01
CA LEU A 34 -73.99 0.32 -2.00
C LEU A 34 -75.37 0.22 -1.32
N ARG A 35 -76.43 0.63 -2.03
CA ARG A 35 -77.83 0.58 -1.53
C ARG A 35 -78.26 -0.80 -1.03
N SER A 36 -77.75 -1.87 -1.63
CA SER A 36 -78.03 -3.25 -1.23
C SER A 36 -77.33 -3.66 0.08
N GLU A 37 -76.14 -3.12 0.35
CA GLU A 37 -75.42 -3.36 1.61
C GLU A 37 -75.98 -2.53 2.76
N THR A 38 -76.41 -1.30 2.47
CA THR A 38 -77.14 -0.46 3.43
C THR A 38 -78.52 -1.03 3.74
N GLN A 39 -79.26 -1.59 2.76
CA GLN A 39 -80.51 -2.32 3.00
C GLN A 39 -80.31 -3.60 3.82
N LYS A 40 -79.30 -4.44 3.50
CA LYS A 40 -78.97 -5.62 4.33
C LYS A 40 -78.62 -5.25 5.76
N LYS A 41 -77.85 -4.16 5.96
CA LYS A 41 -77.58 -3.63 7.29
C LYS A 41 -78.87 -3.16 7.96
N LEU A 42 -79.73 -2.40 7.26
CA LEU A 42 -81.02 -1.92 7.79
C LEU A 42 -81.96 -3.08 8.17
N GLU A 43 -82.07 -4.12 7.35
CA GLU A 43 -82.88 -5.31 7.61
C GLU A 43 -82.37 -6.11 8.81
N MET A 44 -81.04 -6.20 8.99
CA MET A 44 -80.47 -6.80 10.20
C MET A 44 -80.73 -5.96 11.45
N THR A 45 -80.66 -4.62 11.35
CA THR A 45 -80.99 -3.73 12.47
C THR A 45 -82.49 -3.74 12.78
N GLN A 46 -83.35 -3.83 11.77
CA GLN A 46 -84.81 -3.93 11.92
C GLN A 46 -85.23 -5.29 12.48
N LYS A 47 -84.60 -6.42 12.09
CA LYS A 47 -84.83 -7.73 12.73
C LYS A 47 -84.40 -7.75 14.19
N ARG A 48 -83.27 -7.12 14.54
CA ARG A 48 -82.85 -6.94 15.94
C ARG A 48 -83.82 -6.05 16.74
N ASN A 49 -84.32 -4.97 16.14
CA ASN A 49 -85.26 -4.06 16.79
C ASN A 49 -86.66 -4.69 16.94
N ALA A 50 -87.16 -5.42 15.94
CA ALA A 50 -88.43 -6.15 16.02
C ALA A 50 -88.40 -7.25 17.11
N CYS A 51 -87.26 -7.92 17.27
CA CYS A 51 -87.08 -8.90 18.36
C CYS A 51 -86.98 -8.24 19.74
N ARG A 52 -86.53 -6.99 19.84
CA ARG A 52 -86.52 -6.18 21.08
C ARG A 52 -87.93 -5.67 21.42
N ILE A 53 -88.67 -5.19 20.43
CA ILE A 53 -90.05 -4.68 20.60
C ILE A 53 -91.01 -5.82 20.98
N ARG A 54 -90.85 -7.03 20.42
CA ARG A 54 -91.63 -8.22 20.82
C ARG A 54 -91.40 -8.64 22.28
N LYS A 55 -90.23 -8.33 22.86
CA LYS A 55 -89.92 -8.60 24.27
C LYS A 55 -90.44 -7.50 25.21
N GLN A 56 -90.76 -6.32 24.70
CA GLN A 56 -91.33 -5.20 25.47
C GLN A 56 -92.87 -5.24 25.59
N LEU A 57 -93.55 -6.17 24.90
CA LEU A 57 -95.02 -6.27 24.92
C LEU A 57 -95.57 -7.36 25.87
N ASN A 58 -94.71 -8.10 26.56
CA ASN A 58 -95.11 -9.07 27.58
C ASN A 58 -94.68 -8.56 28.97
N PHE A 59 -95.46 -7.66 29.55
CA PHE A 59 -95.16 -7.02 30.85
C PHE A 59 -95.51 -7.88 32.08
N ASP A 60 -96.13 -9.06 31.91
CA ASP A 60 -96.59 -9.88 33.05
C ASP A 60 -95.72 -11.11 33.37
N GLU A 61 -94.68 -11.43 32.59
CA GLU A 61 -93.74 -12.53 32.91
C GLU A 61 -92.42 -12.05 33.56
N SER A 62 -92.13 -10.74 33.57
CA SER A 62 -90.86 -10.19 34.09
C SER A 62 -90.76 -10.13 35.62
N MET A 63 -91.80 -10.52 36.36
CA MET A 63 -91.83 -10.54 37.82
C MET A 63 -91.98 -11.96 38.39
N SER A 64 -91.71 -12.98 37.58
CA SER A 64 -91.52 -14.35 38.06
C SER A 64 -90.12 -14.48 38.69
N PRO A 65 -89.97 -15.10 39.89
CA PRO A 65 -88.67 -15.38 40.49
C PRO A 65 -87.70 -16.11 39.54
N ILE A 66 -88.26 -16.93 38.63
CA ILE A 66 -87.52 -17.69 37.63
C ILE A 66 -87.00 -16.80 36.49
N ALA A 67 -87.77 -15.78 36.08
CA ALA A 67 -87.38 -14.84 35.03
C ALA A 67 -86.28 -13.87 35.51
N LEU A 68 -86.42 -13.35 36.74
CA LEU A 68 -85.42 -12.53 37.40
C LEU A 68 -84.09 -13.29 37.61
N GLN A 69 -84.16 -14.55 38.03
CA GLN A 69 -82.97 -15.39 38.21
C GLN A 69 -82.27 -15.69 36.89
N ALA A 70 -83.03 -15.92 35.80
CA ALA A 70 -82.47 -16.08 34.46
C ALA A 70 -81.83 -14.78 33.91
N GLU A 71 -82.38 -13.61 34.25
CA GLU A 71 -81.83 -12.32 33.83
C GLU A 71 -80.58 -11.93 34.63
N VAL A 72 -80.54 -12.23 35.94
CA VAL A 72 -79.34 -12.12 36.77
C VAL A 72 -78.23 -13.05 36.28
N GLN A 73 -78.54 -14.30 35.90
CA GLN A 73 -77.57 -15.21 35.30
C GLN A 73 -77.03 -14.71 33.96
N ARG A 74 -77.88 -14.14 33.10
CA ARG A 74 -77.44 -13.52 31.84
C ARG A 74 -76.55 -12.29 32.08
N ALA A 75 -76.90 -11.45 33.05
CA ALA A 75 -76.10 -10.29 33.44
C ALA A 75 -74.74 -10.72 34.00
N SER A 76 -74.71 -11.73 34.87
CA SER A 76 -73.47 -12.33 35.40
C SER A 76 -72.58 -12.89 34.30
N PHE A 77 -73.13 -13.65 33.34
CA PHE A 77 -72.36 -14.15 32.20
C PHE A 77 -71.85 -13.03 31.29
N ALA A 78 -72.62 -11.94 31.13
CA ALA A 78 -72.20 -10.77 30.37
C ALA A 78 -71.09 -9.98 31.07
N ILE A 79 -71.13 -9.90 32.41
CA ILE A 79 -70.07 -9.31 33.23
C ILE A 79 -68.80 -10.16 33.10
N GLU A 80 -68.87 -11.47 33.34
CA GLU A 80 -67.73 -12.37 33.16
C GLU A 80 -67.14 -12.30 31.74
N SER A 81 -68.00 -12.22 30.71
CA SER A 81 -67.53 -12.06 29.34
C SER A 81 -66.84 -10.71 29.09
N LYS A 82 -67.23 -9.65 29.79
CA LYS A 82 -66.57 -8.33 29.69
C LYS A 82 -65.30 -8.29 30.51
N ASP A 83 -65.26 -8.91 31.67
CA ASP A 83 -64.08 -9.00 32.52
C ASP A 83 -62.97 -9.78 31.80
N ARG A 84 -63.31 -10.90 31.14
CA ARG A 84 -62.35 -11.63 30.29
C ARG A 84 -61.79 -10.77 29.15
N LYS A 85 -62.64 -9.96 28.51
CA LYS A 85 -62.21 -9.05 27.44
C LYS A 85 -61.34 -7.90 27.97
N LEU A 86 -61.61 -7.45 29.20
CA LEU A 86 -60.80 -6.44 29.88
C LEU A 86 -59.42 -7.03 30.20
N GLU A 87 -59.36 -8.23 30.77
CA GLU A 87 -58.10 -8.94 31.04
C GLU A 87 -57.30 -9.23 29.76
N ASP A 88 -57.95 -9.59 28.65
CA ASP A 88 -57.29 -9.78 27.36
C ASP A 88 -56.70 -8.46 26.85
N ALA A 89 -57.44 -7.36 26.94
CA ALA A 89 -56.98 -6.03 26.53
C ALA A 89 -55.84 -5.52 27.42
N GLU A 90 -55.91 -5.75 28.73
CA GLU A 90 -54.84 -5.39 29.68
C GLU A 90 -53.56 -6.18 29.41
N ARG A 91 -53.67 -7.48 29.10
CA ARG A 91 -52.53 -8.30 28.66
C ARG A 91 -51.95 -7.81 27.34
N GLU A 92 -52.77 -7.39 26.40
CA GLU A 92 -52.29 -6.84 25.13
C GLU A 92 -51.58 -5.49 25.32
N ILE A 93 -52.12 -4.61 26.17
CA ILE A 93 -51.46 -3.35 26.54
C ILE A 93 -50.11 -3.61 27.23
N ALA A 94 -50.03 -4.58 28.14
CA ALA A 94 -48.78 -4.94 28.80
C ALA A 94 -47.73 -5.41 27.78
N LYS A 95 -48.10 -6.29 26.84
CA LYS A 95 -47.22 -6.74 25.75
C LYS A 95 -46.78 -5.60 24.83
N LEU A 96 -47.65 -4.65 24.53
CA LEU A 96 -47.31 -3.50 23.70
C LEU A 96 -46.34 -2.56 24.41
N LYS A 97 -46.48 -2.37 25.72
CA LYS A 97 -45.54 -1.59 26.54
C LYS A 97 -44.16 -2.24 26.58
N GLU A 98 -44.09 -3.55 26.80
CA GLU A 98 -42.83 -4.31 26.78
C GLU A 98 -42.12 -4.17 25.43
N LYS A 99 -42.85 -4.31 24.31
CA LYS A 99 -42.30 -4.08 22.96
C LYS A 99 -41.83 -2.65 22.73
N LEU A 100 -42.49 -1.66 23.35
CA LEU A 100 -42.08 -0.26 23.24
C LEU A 100 -40.75 -0.04 23.98
N GLU A 101 -40.61 -0.57 25.20
CA GLU A 101 -39.37 -0.50 25.97
C GLU A 101 -38.20 -1.24 25.27
N GLU A 102 -38.47 -2.39 24.67
CA GLU A 102 -37.48 -3.09 23.81
C GLU A 102 -37.05 -2.25 22.61
N LYS A 103 -37.98 -1.50 22.01
CA LYS A 103 -37.67 -0.62 20.88
C LYS A 103 -36.89 0.62 21.29
N ASP A 104 -37.21 1.21 22.44
CA ASP A 104 -36.48 2.36 22.98
C ASP A 104 -35.05 1.98 23.35
N THR A 105 -34.85 0.80 23.96
CA THR A 105 -33.50 0.29 24.26
C THR A 105 -32.70 -0.04 22.99
N GLN A 106 -33.35 -0.58 21.95
CA GLN A 106 -32.70 -0.75 20.63
C GLN A 106 -32.32 0.59 20.01
N TYR A 107 -33.20 1.59 20.08
CA TYR A 107 -32.95 2.92 19.54
C TYR A 107 -31.77 3.60 20.25
N GLN A 108 -31.68 3.48 21.57
CA GLN A 108 -30.55 4.03 22.33
C GLN A 108 -29.22 3.40 21.92
N LYS A 109 -29.18 2.07 21.74
CA LYS A 109 -27.97 1.37 21.27
C LYS A 109 -27.50 1.87 19.91
N VAL A 110 -28.44 2.09 18.98
CA VAL A 110 -28.12 2.64 17.64
C VAL A 110 -27.60 4.07 17.74
N LEU A 111 -28.10 4.87 18.69
CA LEU A 111 -27.61 6.22 18.95
C LEU A 111 -26.17 6.21 19.46
N ASP A 112 -25.86 5.37 20.44
CA ASP A 112 -24.51 5.22 20.99
C ASP A 112 -23.52 4.71 19.92
N GLU A 113 -23.94 3.77 19.08
CA GLU A 113 -23.15 3.30 17.93
C GLU A 113 -22.91 4.40 16.90
N LYS A 114 -23.91 5.23 16.63
CA LYS A 114 -23.78 6.36 15.71
C LYS A 114 -22.76 7.38 16.23
N GLU A 115 -22.77 7.72 17.51
CA GLU A 115 -21.79 8.63 18.10
C GLU A 115 -20.36 8.08 18.01
N LYS A 116 -20.17 6.77 18.29
CA LYS A 116 -18.88 6.09 18.11
C LYS A 116 -18.40 6.15 16.65
N LEU A 117 -19.29 5.94 15.69
CA LEU A 117 -18.97 6.04 14.26
C LEU A 117 -18.63 7.47 13.83
N GLU A 118 -19.32 8.48 14.35
CA GLU A 118 -18.99 9.89 14.07
C GLU A 118 -17.62 10.27 14.62
N TYR A 119 -17.26 9.81 15.82
CA TYR A 119 -15.93 10.00 16.38
C TYR A 119 -14.83 9.31 15.53
N ALA A 120 -15.03 8.04 15.17
CA ALA A 120 -14.09 7.30 14.33
C ALA A 120 -13.92 7.95 12.95
N LYS A 121 -15.00 8.48 12.37
CA LYS A 121 -14.95 9.23 11.10
C LYS A 121 -14.13 10.50 11.23
N LEU A 122 -14.27 11.25 12.33
CA LEU A 122 -13.49 12.45 12.58
C LEU A 122 -11.99 12.12 12.70
N GLU A 123 -11.66 11.06 13.43
CA GLU A 123 -10.29 10.59 13.61
C GLU A 123 -9.65 10.18 12.27
N LEU A 124 -10.36 9.39 11.46
CA LEU A 124 -9.90 9.02 10.11
C LEU A 124 -9.70 10.24 9.20
N THR A 125 -10.58 11.24 9.29
CA THR A 125 -10.46 12.46 8.49
C THR A 125 -9.21 13.26 8.89
N ASN A 126 -8.89 13.32 10.18
CA ASN A 126 -7.68 13.99 10.67
C ASN A 126 -6.41 13.23 10.25
N LEU A 127 -6.42 11.91 10.32
CA LEU A 127 -5.31 11.07 9.86
C LEU A 127 -5.08 11.22 8.34
N SER A 128 -6.15 11.29 7.55
CA SER A 128 -6.08 11.55 6.10
C SER A 128 -5.42 12.90 5.80
N LYS A 129 -5.82 13.97 6.52
CA LYS A 129 -5.19 15.28 6.34
C LYS A 129 -3.71 15.29 6.72
N GLN A 130 -3.34 14.58 7.78
CA GLN A 130 -1.94 14.49 8.21
C GLN A 130 -1.09 13.70 7.21
N THR A 131 -1.63 12.64 6.63
CA THR A 131 -0.94 11.83 5.62
C THR A 131 -0.77 12.59 4.30
N GLU A 132 -1.78 13.34 3.85
CA GLU A 132 -1.69 14.25 2.69
C GLU A 132 -0.61 15.32 2.89
N ALA A 133 -0.57 15.96 4.06
CA ALA A 133 0.46 16.96 4.35
C ALA A 133 1.88 16.38 4.29
N ARG A 134 2.07 15.17 4.83
CA ARG A 134 3.36 14.45 4.76
C ARG A 134 3.73 14.05 3.34
N LEU A 135 2.76 13.64 2.53
CA LEU A 135 2.98 13.30 1.12
C LEU A 135 3.47 14.52 0.34
N ASN A 136 2.82 15.67 0.50
CA ASN A 136 3.21 16.92 -0.16
C ASN A 136 4.63 17.36 0.23
N GLU A 137 5.02 17.18 1.50
CA GLU A 137 6.38 17.49 1.96
C GLU A 137 7.43 16.57 1.31
N VAL A 138 7.13 15.28 1.19
CA VAL A 138 8.01 14.30 0.53
C VAL A 138 8.10 14.56 -0.96
N GLU A 139 6.99 14.88 -1.63
CA GLU A 139 6.99 15.24 -3.05
C GLU A 139 7.83 16.49 -3.33
N SER A 140 7.67 17.53 -2.51
CA SER A 140 8.46 18.76 -2.62
C SER A 140 9.96 18.49 -2.45
N ARG A 141 10.34 17.66 -1.47
CA ARG A 141 11.74 17.24 -1.27
C ARG A 141 12.29 16.44 -2.45
N ASN A 142 11.51 15.48 -2.97
CA ASN A 142 11.90 14.67 -4.12
C ASN A 142 12.04 15.53 -5.38
N GLN A 143 11.22 16.56 -5.56
CA GLN A 143 11.37 17.49 -6.69
C GLN A 143 12.71 18.23 -6.61
N LEU A 144 13.08 18.76 -5.44
CA LEU A 144 14.36 19.43 -5.22
C LEU A 144 15.56 18.48 -5.45
N GLU A 145 15.51 17.25 -4.93
CA GLU A 145 16.56 16.25 -5.18
C GLU A 145 16.66 15.89 -6.67
N ASN A 146 15.54 15.73 -7.36
CA ASN A 146 15.54 15.44 -8.79
C ASN A 146 16.16 16.58 -9.61
N GLU A 147 15.88 17.84 -9.26
CA GLU A 147 16.52 18.99 -9.90
C GLU A 147 18.02 19.03 -9.62
N TYR A 148 18.43 18.73 -8.38
CA TYR A 148 19.83 18.61 -8.01
C TYR A 148 20.56 17.54 -8.83
N TRP A 149 20.00 16.33 -8.91
CA TRP A 149 20.58 15.22 -9.69
C TRP A 149 20.57 15.48 -11.18
N ARG A 150 19.53 16.13 -11.73
CA ARG A 150 19.53 16.58 -13.13
C ARG A 150 20.65 17.56 -13.40
N THR A 151 20.90 18.48 -12.47
CA THR A 151 21.98 19.47 -12.60
C THR A 151 23.34 18.79 -12.57
N ILE A 152 23.57 17.85 -11.64
CA ILE A 152 24.80 17.04 -11.60
C ILE A 152 24.97 16.22 -12.87
N GLY A 153 23.92 15.55 -13.34
CA GLY A 153 23.96 14.73 -14.55
C GLY A 153 24.35 15.56 -15.78
N ARG A 154 23.80 16.78 -15.91
CA ARG A 154 24.20 17.72 -16.97
C ARG A 154 25.67 18.12 -16.87
N LYS A 155 26.18 18.44 -15.67
CA LYS A 155 27.60 18.75 -15.46
C LYS A 155 28.51 17.60 -15.87
N TYR A 156 28.19 16.39 -15.39
CA TYR A 156 28.96 15.19 -15.69
C TYR A 156 28.98 14.90 -17.20
N TYR A 157 27.82 14.99 -17.86
CA TYR A 157 27.73 14.79 -19.30
C TYR A 157 28.59 15.78 -20.09
N ILE A 158 28.54 17.07 -19.73
CA ILE A 158 29.36 18.10 -20.38
C ILE A 158 30.85 17.82 -20.18
N TRP A 159 31.27 17.54 -18.94
CA TRP A 159 32.66 17.21 -18.63
C TRP A 159 33.13 15.96 -19.37
N PHE A 160 32.33 14.89 -19.36
CA PHE A 160 32.62 13.64 -20.05
C PHE A 160 32.81 13.86 -21.55
N LYS A 161 31.94 14.65 -22.18
CA LYS A 161 32.04 14.97 -23.60
C LYS A 161 33.32 15.75 -23.91
N MET A 162 33.65 16.78 -23.12
CA MET A 162 34.89 17.53 -23.28
C MET A 162 36.12 16.64 -23.13
N ALA A 163 36.16 15.79 -22.10
CA ALA A 163 37.27 14.89 -21.84
C ALA A 163 37.44 13.84 -22.96
N ASN A 164 36.34 13.30 -23.49
CA ASN A 164 36.40 12.33 -24.57
C ASN A 164 36.93 12.95 -25.87
N GLU A 165 36.47 14.14 -26.24
CA GLU A 165 36.98 14.85 -27.43
C GLU A 165 38.48 15.21 -27.28
N GLN A 166 38.94 15.57 -26.07
CA GLN A 166 40.36 15.79 -25.80
C GLN A 166 41.19 14.51 -25.95
N LEU A 167 40.67 13.38 -25.46
CA LEU A 167 41.34 12.09 -25.55
C LEU A 167 41.42 11.59 -27.00
N GLU A 168 40.40 11.82 -27.81
CA GLU A 168 40.41 11.52 -29.25
C GLU A 168 41.50 12.33 -29.98
N GLU A 169 41.61 13.64 -29.70
CA GLU A 169 42.65 14.46 -30.31
C GLU A 169 44.06 14.04 -29.87
N ILE A 170 44.24 13.69 -28.59
CA ILE A 170 45.52 13.14 -28.08
C ILE A 170 45.85 11.81 -28.78
N HIS A 171 44.86 10.94 -28.95
CA HIS A 171 45.03 9.67 -29.64
C HIS A 171 45.48 9.88 -31.09
N ASP A 172 44.89 10.84 -31.81
CA ASP A 172 45.25 11.17 -33.19
C ASP A 172 46.67 11.75 -33.31
N ILE A 173 47.09 12.58 -32.35
CA ILE A 173 48.47 13.12 -32.28
C ILE A 173 49.48 12.00 -32.03
N LEU A 174 49.18 11.08 -31.12
CA LEU A 174 50.05 9.93 -30.82
C LEU A 174 50.14 8.97 -32.01
N SER A 175 49.04 8.76 -32.73
CA SER A 175 48.95 7.87 -33.89
C SER A 175 49.71 8.39 -35.12
N THR A 176 49.94 9.70 -35.21
CA THR A 176 50.59 10.36 -36.36
C THR A 176 52.09 10.61 -36.19
N GLY A 177 52.72 10.04 -35.16
CA GLY A 177 54.17 10.12 -34.95
C GLY A 177 54.65 11.30 -34.10
N GLY A 178 53.73 12.00 -33.42
CA GLY A 178 53.95 12.74 -32.18
C GLY A 178 54.97 13.89 -32.19
N SER A 179 54.51 15.09 -32.51
CA SER A 179 55.14 16.34 -32.03
C SER A 179 54.10 17.11 -31.23
N PHE A 180 54.31 17.23 -29.92
CA PHE A 180 53.47 18.04 -29.03
C PHE A 180 53.89 19.50 -29.16
N ASP A 181 53.58 20.12 -30.30
CA ASP A 181 53.83 21.53 -30.57
C ASP A 181 52.68 22.41 -30.07
N GLU A 182 52.88 23.73 -30.09
CA GLU A 182 51.87 24.70 -29.65
C GLU A 182 50.56 24.58 -30.47
N ARG A 183 50.62 24.05 -31.70
CA ARG A 183 49.46 23.76 -32.54
C ARG A 183 48.69 22.52 -32.08
N ALA A 184 49.38 21.47 -31.61
CA ALA A 184 48.77 20.32 -30.97
C ALA A 184 48.02 20.71 -29.68
N VAL A 185 48.63 21.57 -28.85
CA VAL A 185 47.99 22.11 -27.63
C VAL A 185 46.75 22.96 -27.97
N GLN A 186 46.81 23.78 -29.02
CA GLN A 186 45.65 24.55 -29.48
C GLN A 186 44.51 23.64 -29.98
N ARG A 187 44.82 22.57 -30.71
CA ARG A 187 43.81 21.61 -31.20
C ARG A 187 43.11 20.86 -30.06
N ILE A 188 43.88 20.34 -29.09
CA ILE A 188 43.33 19.65 -27.91
C ILE A 188 42.37 20.56 -27.13
N ASN A 189 42.66 21.86 -27.07
CA ASN A 189 41.82 22.82 -26.33
C ASN A 189 40.69 23.43 -27.17
N GLN A 190 40.66 23.24 -28.48
CA GLN A 190 39.67 23.83 -29.38
C GLN A 190 38.27 23.22 -29.20
N ALA A 191 38.21 21.90 -29.04
CA ALA A 191 36.97 21.15 -28.80
C ALA A 191 36.27 21.57 -27.47
N PRO A 192 36.95 21.55 -26.31
CA PRO A 192 36.42 22.09 -25.07
C PRO A 192 35.98 23.55 -25.16
N MET A 193 36.75 24.40 -25.86
CA MET A 193 36.41 25.81 -26.04
C MET A 193 35.14 26.01 -26.88
N ASN A 194 34.94 25.21 -27.92
CA ASN A 194 33.73 25.25 -28.75
C ASN A 194 32.50 24.76 -27.96
N ILE A 195 32.63 23.68 -27.17
CA ILE A 195 31.56 23.20 -26.29
C ILE A 195 31.23 24.27 -25.24
N PHE A 196 32.23 24.89 -24.63
CA PHE A 196 32.06 25.97 -23.66
C PHE A 196 31.33 27.18 -24.26
N MET A 197 31.67 27.58 -25.49
CA MET A 197 31.01 28.67 -26.20
C MET A 197 29.56 28.35 -26.57
N GLN A 198 29.26 27.11 -26.96
CA GLN A 198 27.87 26.66 -27.22
C GLN A 198 27.01 26.64 -25.96
N LEU A 199 27.61 26.42 -24.79
CA LEU A 199 26.92 26.44 -23.50
C LEU A 199 26.65 27.85 -22.98
N LYS A 200 27.36 28.87 -23.47
CA LYS A 200 27.23 30.27 -23.07
C LYS A 200 25.90 30.90 -23.53
N ASP A 201 25.31 30.40 -24.62
CA ASP A 201 24.03 30.87 -25.16
C ASP A 201 22.80 30.26 -24.45
N ILE A 202 23.02 29.31 -23.54
CA ILE A 202 21.97 28.78 -22.68
C ILE A 202 21.94 29.65 -21.42
N ASN A 203 20.86 30.43 -21.23
CA ASN A 203 20.62 31.23 -20.03
C ASN A 203 20.59 30.33 -18.77
N PHE A 204 21.77 30.05 -18.21
CA PHE A 204 21.94 29.53 -16.88
C PHE A 204 22.07 30.73 -15.93
N CYS A 205 21.12 30.85 -15.00
CA CYS A 205 21.09 31.94 -14.03
C CYS A 205 22.42 32.08 -13.26
N GLU A 206 22.90 33.32 -13.26
CA GLU A 206 23.72 34.01 -12.26
C GLU A 206 25.17 33.53 -11.98
N ASN A 207 26.09 34.24 -12.63
CA ASN A 207 27.33 34.86 -12.12
C ASN A 207 28.42 34.04 -11.40
N ASN A 208 28.22 32.77 -11.02
CA ASN A 208 29.27 31.94 -10.40
C ASN A 208 29.47 30.56 -11.08
N TYR A 209 28.60 30.20 -12.02
CA TYR A 209 28.60 28.84 -12.59
C TYR A 209 29.65 28.62 -13.68
N ALA A 210 29.86 29.60 -14.56
CA ALA A 210 30.84 29.48 -15.66
C ALA A 210 32.29 29.51 -15.15
N GLN A 211 32.58 30.26 -14.07
CA GLN A 211 33.90 30.30 -13.45
C GLN A 211 34.20 29.05 -12.60
N SER A 212 33.20 28.47 -11.93
CA SER A 212 33.39 27.21 -11.19
C SER A 212 33.45 25.96 -12.09
N LEU A 213 32.85 26.00 -13.28
CA LEU A 213 33.03 24.97 -14.33
C LEU A 213 34.40 25.03 -15.01
N ALA A 214 35.09 26.17 -14.96
CA ALA A 214 36.43 26.35 -15.49
C ALA A 214 37.53 26.00 -14.45
N ALA A 215 37.23 26.02 -13.15
CA ALA A 215 38.16 25.62 -12.10
C ALA A 215 38.44 24.11 -12.19
N GLY A 216 39.71 23.76 -12.44
CA GLY A 216 40.15 22.38 -12.68
C GLY A 216 40.18 21.94 -14.16
N SER A 217 39.79 22.80 -15.11
CA SER A 217 40.14 22.63 -16.51
C SER A 217 41.62 23.00 -16.72
N LEU A 218 42.30 22.36 -17.68
CA LEU A 218 43.70 22.57 -18.07
C LEU A 218 44.09 24.03 -18.40
N LEU A 219 43.13 24.96 -18.36
CA LEU A 219 43.29 26.40 -18.50
C LEU A 219 43.94 27.09 -17.28
N GLU A 220 44.11 26.44 -16.12
CA GLU A 220 44.74 27.04 -14.92
C GLU A 220 46.25 26.74 -14.75
N PHE A 221 46.89 25.96 -15.61
CA PHE A 221 48.36 25.77 -15.56
C PHE A 221 49.10 26.82 -16.41
N SER A 222 48.96 28.10 -16.07
CA SER A 222 49.93 29.12 -16.54
C SER A 222 51.23 28.97 -15.73
N GLY A 223 52.07 28.01 -16.09
CA GLY A 223 53.33 27.79 -15.37
C GLY A 223 54.23 26.65 -15.84
N VAL A 224 53.83 25.80 -16.79
CA VAL A 224 54.73 24.75 -17.30
C VAL A 224 55.43 25.25 -18.57
N GLN A 225 56.62 25.84 -18.38
CA GLN A 225 57.57 25.96 -19.49
C GLN A 225 58.10 24.56 -19.81
N PHE A 226 57.66 24.01 -20.95
CA PHE A 226 58.32 22.83 -21.50
C PHE A 226 59.61 23.27 -22.19
N GLU A 227 60.75 23.08 -21.54
CA GLU A 227 62.04 23.14 -22.24
C GLU A 227 62.15 21.94 -23.19
N PRO A 228 62.39 22.16 -24.49
CA PRO A 228 62.55 21.07 -25.44
C PRO A 228 63.92 20.42 -25.20
N GLN A 229 63.93 19.25 -24.53
CA GLN A 229 65.10 18.39 -24.54
C GLN A 229 65.30 17.85 -25.97
N THR A 230 66.42 18.25 -26.58
CA THR A 230 66.91 17.70 -27.83
C THR A 230 67.28 16.24 -27.60
N ALA A 231 66.69 15.34 -28.41
CA ALA A 231 66.93 13.91 -28.34
C ALA A 231 68.41 13.57 -28.57
N PRO A 232 69.07 12.75 -27.72
CA PRO A 232 70.26 12.05 -28.13
C PRO A 232 69.86 10.90 -29.07
N GLN A 233 70.53 10.81 -30.22
CA GLN A 233 70.35 9.72 -31.17
C GLN A 233 70.68 8.38 -30.50
N LEU A 234 69.69 7.48 -30.44
CA LEU A 234 69.91 6.10 -30.00
C LEU A 234 70.32 5.23 -31.20
N ASP A 235 71.47 4.58 -31.04
CA ASP A 235 72.04 3.58 -31.94
C ASP A 235 71.24 2.25 -31.85
N PHE A 236 70.94 1.66 -33.01
CA PHE A 236 69.84 0.70 -33.22
C PHE A 236 70.28 -0.78 -33.09
N THR A 237 71.29 -1.11 -32.28
CA THR A 237 71.93 -2.45 -32.32
C THR A 237 71.95 -3.25 -31.01
N LEU A 238 71.19 -2.87 -29.97
CA LEU A 238 71.23 -3.53 -28.65
C LEU A 238 69.87 -3.91 -28.04
N PHE A 239 68.84 -4.19 -28.84
CA PHE A 239 67.49 -4.53 -28.33
C PHE A 239 67.06 -6.00 -28.47
N ASP A 240 67.90 -6.90 -28.99
CA ASP A 240 67.55 -8.32 -29.19
C ASP A 240 68.00 -9.28 -28.06
N SER A 241 68.15 -8.82 -26.82
CA SER A 241 68.59 -9.71 -25.72
C SER A 241 67.95 -9.48 -24.35
N ARG A 242 66.77 -8.85 -24.27
CA ARG A 242 66.04 -8.66 -22.99
C ARG A 242 64.56 -9.02 -23.00
N ILE A 243 64.07 -9.72 -24.02
CA ILE A 243 62.72 -10.33 -23.98
C ILE A 243 62.86 -11.80 -23.64
N GLU A 244 63.26 -12.09 -22.40
CA GLU A 244 63.00 -13.38 -21.74
C GLU A 244 63.30 -13.22 -20.25
N GLY A 245 62.24 -13.09 -19.45
CA GLY A 245 62.32 -13.16 -17.99
C GLY A 245 61.72 -11.98 -17.22
N ALA A 246 60.38 -11.85 -17.22
CA ALA A 246 59.64 -11.27 -16.09
C ALA A 246 58.15 -11.64 -16.19
N ARG A 247 57.78 -12.77 -15.58
CA ARG A 247 56.40 -13.04 -15.16
C ARG A 247 56.17 -12.43 -13.77
N PHE A 248 54.91 -12.08 -13.54
CA PHE A 248 54.23 -11.80 -12.26
C PHE A 248 54.50 -10.46 -11.57
N GLY A 249 53.40 -9.72 -11.38
CA GLY A 249 53.33 -8.53 -10.55
C GLY A 249 52.08 -7.71 -10.87
N GLU A 250 50.91 -8.18 -10.41
CA GLU A 250 49.71 -7.36 -10.23
C GLU A 250 50.06 -6.07 -9.48
N ASN A 251 49.44 -4.93 -9.84
CA ASN A 251 49.03 -3.90 -8.88
C ASN A 251 48.11 -2.86 -9.54
N SER A 252 46.84 -2.94 -9.15
CA SER A 252 45.81 -1.91 -9.27
C SER A 252 46.08 -0.83 -8.21
N THR A 253 46.37 0.40 -8.61
CA THR A 253 46.48 1.55 -7.69
C THR A 253 45.10 2.08 -7.33
N THR A 254 44.61 1.66 -6.17
CA THR A 254 43.50 2.29 -5.44
C THR A 254 44.01 3.53 -4.71
N PHE A 255 43.34 4.66 -4.91
CA PHE A 255 43.58 5.93 -4.25
C PHE A 255 43.13 5.84 -2.77
N GLN A 256 44.05 6.02 -1.81
CA GLN A 256 43.75 6.23 -0.38
C GLN A 256 44.00 7.71 -0.03
N PRO A 257 43.08 8.38 0.70
CA PRO A 257 43.34 9.70 1.29
C PRO A 257 44.30 9.60 2.49
N PRO A 258 45.08 10.67 2.78
CA PRO A 258 46.17 10.64 3.75
C PRO A 258 45.64 10.65 5.18
N LYS A 259 46.19 9.78 6.04
CA LYS A 259 46.13 9.95 7.49
C LYS A 259 47.39 10.68 7.97
N PRO A 260 47.26 11.61 8.94
CA PRO A 260 48.39 12.29 9.52
C PRO A 260 49.20 11.35 10.40
N GLU A 261 50.47 11.70 10.43
CA GLU A 261 51.63 11.00 10.94
C GLU A 261 51.68 10.83 12.46
N ASN A 262 52.32 9.71 12.84
CA ASN A 262 53.10 9.47 14.06
C ASN A 262 52.30 9.38 15.36
N ALA A 263 52.45 8.37 16.20
CA ALA A 263 53.42 7.31 16.43
C ALA A 263 52.74 6.46 17.53
N ASP A 264 53.02 5.22 17.87
CA ASP A 264 53.95 4.17 17.51
C ASP A 264 53.59 3.06 18.51
N ASN A 265 53.78 1.78 18.13
CA ASN A 265 53.99 0.65 19.04
C ASN A 265 52.80 0.28 19.97
N THR A 266 52.26 -0.93 19.99
CA THR A 266 52.96 -2.22 19.96
C THR A 266 51.96 -3.35 19.72
N ILE A 267 52.47 -4.33 18.99
CA ILE A 267 52.10 -5.74 18.80
C ILE A 267 51.51 -6.39 20.07
N LEU A 268 50.52 -7.29 19.87
CA LEU A 268 50.41 -8.69 20.37
C LEU A 268 48.90 -9.08 20.36
N SER A 269 48.45 -9.87 19.37
CA SER A 269 48.40 -11.34 19.36
C SER A 269 47.44 -11.96 20.39
N ASP A 270 46.47 -12.68 19.84
CA ASP A 270 45.83 -13.90 20.32
C ASP A 270 45.09 -13.93 21.66
N THR A 271 43.78 -14.14 21.53
CA THR A 271 42.99 -15.22 22.14
C THR A 271 43.75 -16.09 23.17
N ILE A 272 43.23 -16.16 24.40
CA ILE A 272 42.72 -17.36 25.12
C ILE A 272 42.64 -17.02 26.64
N PHE A 273 41.58 -17.52 27.27
CA PHE A 273 41.33 -17.76 28.70
C PHE A 273 40.39 -16.82 29.47
N SER A 274 39.20 -17.36 29.67
CA SER A 274 38.31 -17.20 30.80
C SER A 274 39.02 -17.25 32.17
N SER A 275 38.40 -16.57 33.16
CA SER A 275 38.17 -16.99 34.57
C SER A 275 38.67 -16.02 35.65
N ASN A 276 37.70 -15.49 36.41
CA ASN A 276 37.67 -15.23 37.87
C ASN A 276 38.72 -14.34 38.59
N SER A 277 38.15 -13.35 39.30
CA SER A 277 38.33 -13.01 40.73
C SER A 277 39.75 -12.76 41.28
N THR A 278 40.03 -11.54 41.77
CA THR A 278 40.20 -11.21 43.22
C THR A 278 40.69 -9.78 43.46
N MET A 279 40.01 -9.12 44.41
CA MET A 279 40.49 -8.22 45.48
C MET A 279 41.66 -7.22 45.29
N ALA A 280 41.31 -5.94 45.55
CA ALA A 280 41.94 -4.98 46.45
C ALA A 280 43.48 -4.86 46.55
N ASP A 281 44.00 -3.64 46.38
CA ASP A 281 44.53 -2.91 47.55
C ASP A 281 44.75 -1.41 47.33
N ASN A 282 44.66 -0.69 48.45
CA ASN A 282 44.74 0.75 48.62
C ASN A 282 46.15 1.31 48.41
N SER A 283 46.23 2.53 47.85
CA SER A 283 47.23 3.50 48.31
C SER A 283 46.74 4.94 48.11
N THR A 284 46.23 5.51 49.19
CA THR A 284 45.95 6.94 49.36
C THR A 284 47.27 7.69 49.51
N ILE A 285 47.57 8.65 48.63
CA ILE A 285 48.46 9.78 48.97
C ILE A 285 47.76 11.07 48.56
N LEU A 286 47.41 11.82 49.60
CA LEU A 286 46.95 13.21 49.55
C LEU A 286 48.13 14.13 49.27
N THR A 287 48.09 14.89 48.18
CA THR A 287 48.67 16.24 48.10
C THR A 287 47.81 17.09 47.16
N GLY A 288 47.36 18.23 47.66
CA GLY A 288 46.37 19.07 46.99
C GLY A 288 46.92 20.01 45.93
N GLY A 289 45.98 20.60 45.19
CA GLY A 289 46.16 21.86 44.46
C GLY A 289 46.23 21.71 42.94
N GLY A 290 45.15 22.10 42.25
CA GLY A 290 45.22 22.48 40.83
C GLY A 290 44.01 22.01 40.01
N ARG A 291 43.24 22.97 39.49
CA ARG A 291 42.09 22.80 38.57
C ARG A 291 42.49 22.24 37.17
N ALA A 292 43.29 21.19 37.09
CA ALA A 292 43.82 20.67 35.82
C ALA A 292 43.44 19.21 35.49
N ASN A 293 42.78 18.47 36.40
CA ASN A 293 42.48 17.05 36.19
C ASN A 293 41.00 16.73 35.86
N MET A 294 40.19 17.72 35.44
CA MET A 294 38.81 17.50 34.97
C MET A 294 38.70 17.37 33.43
N SER A 295 39.80 17.06 32.73
CA SER A 295 39.86 17.19 31.26
C SER A 295 39.96 15.89 30.45
N SER A 296 39.99 14.69 31.03
CA SER A 296 39.95 13.45 30.22
C SER A 296 38.66 12.67 30.43
N PHE A 297 38.21 12.56 31.67
CA PHE A 297 37.05 11.76 32.03
C PHE A 297 35.71 12.35 31.57
N ASP A 298 35.62 13.68 31.47
CA ASP A 298 34.42 14.34 30.95
C ASP A 298 34.40 14.35 29.42
N TYR A 299 35.56 14.41 28.75
CA TYR A 299 35.64 14.27 27.29
C TYR A 299 35.30 12.86 26.82
N GLU A 300 35.73 11.81 27.54
CA GLU A 300 35.33 10.43 27.22
C GLU A 300 33.84 10.18 27.45
N ARG A 301 33.25 10.80 28.48
CA ARG A 301 31.79 10.74 28.69
C ARG A 301 31.03 11.50 27.61
N ASP A 302 31.48 12.69 27.24
CA ASP A 302 30.86 13.49 26.18
C ASP A 302 31.01 12.81 24.81
N GLU A 303 32.13 12.16 24.52
CA GLU A 303 32.31 11.38 23.30
C GLU A 303 31.40 10.15 23.27
N LYS A 304 31.23 9.46 24.41
CA LYS A 304 30.28 8.35 24.53
C LYS A 304 28.83 8.82 24.38
N ILE A 305 28.48 9.98 24.93
CA ILE A 305 27.15 10.60 24.76
C ILE A 305 26.92 10.97 23.29
N GLN A 306 27.90 11.58 22.62
CA GLN A 306 27.81 11.92 21.20
C GLN A 306 27.65 10.67 20.32
N ARG A 307 28.40 9.58 20.59
CA ARG A 307 28.22 8.31 19.90
C ARG A 307 26.82 7.72 20.12
N LEU A 308 26.33 7.73 21.36
CA LEU A 308 24.99 7.22 21.67
C LEU A 308 23.88 8.07 21.05
N LEU A 309 24.05 9.40 20.96
CA LEU A 309 23.10 10.28 20.28
C LEU A 309 23.10 10.04 18.76
N LEU A 310 24.27 9.83 18.16
CA LEU A 310 24.38 9.47 16.74
C LEU A 310 23.75 8.10 16.46
N GLU A 311 24.02 7.11 17.32
CA GLU A 311 23.42 5.78 17.23
C GLU A 311 21.89 5.85 17.39
N ASN A 312 21.39 6.64 18.33
CA ASN A 312 19.95 6.86 18.52
C ASN A 312 19.31 7.54 17.31
N SER A 313 19.99 8.52 16.71
CA SER A 313 19.56 9.16 15.45
C SER A 313 19.47 8.14 14.31
N VAL A 314 20.51 7.33 14.12
CA VAL A 314 20.53 6.28 13.09
C VAL A 314 19.44 5.23 13.33
N LEU A 315 19.19 4.84 14.58
CA LEU A 315 18.11 3.92 14.93
C LEU A 315 16.73 4.52 14.68
N LYS A 316 16.55 5.82 14.94
CA LYS A 316 15.31 6.55 14.68
C LYS A 316 15.04 6.67 13.17
N ASP A 317 16.07 6.91 12.38
CA ASP A 317 15.98 6.94 10.92
C ASP A 317 15.64 5.55 10.36
N ARG A 318 16.28 4.49 10.89
CA ARG A 318 15.95 3.10 10.55
C ARG A 318 14.51 2.74 10.90
N LEU A 319 14.02 3.16 12.05
CA LEU A 319 12.64 2.95 12.48
C LEU A 319 11.65 3.67 11.54
N ASN A 320 11.94 4.91 11.16
CA ASN A 320 11.10 5.67 10.24
C ASN A 320 11.06 5.04 8.84
N VAL A 321 12.20 4.56 8.32
CA VAL A 321 12.26 3.82 7.05
C VAL A 321 11.47 2.51 7.16
N SER A 322 11.61 1.77 8.26
CA SER A 322 10.87 0.53 8.50
C SER A 322 9.36 0.78 8.58
N LYS A 323 8.95 1.85 9.25
CA LYS A 323 7.54 2.25 9.38
C LYS A 323 6.95 2.67 8.03
N GLY A 324 7.68 3.47 7.25
CA GLY A 324 7.26 3.85 5.89
C GLY A 324 7.14 2.65 4.95
N ARG A 325 8.05 1.67 5.05
CA ARG A 325 7.95 0.41 4.31
C ARG A 325 6.73 -0.42 4.73
N ALA A 326 6.45 -0.51 6.03
CA ALA A 326 5.28 -1.23 6.52
C ALA A 326 3.96 -0.57 6.05
N GLU A 327 3.87 0.76 6.10
CA GLU A 327 2.72 1.52 5.61
C GLU A 327 2.51 1.33 4.09
N GLN A 328 3.59 1.42 3.29
CA GLN A 328 3.51 1.13 1.85
C GLN A 328 3.11 -0.32 1.56
N SER A 329 3.63 -1.27 2.34
CA SER A 329 3.29 -2.69 2.19
C SER A 329 1.81 -2.94 2.47
N LEU A 330 1.24 -2.27 3.48
CA LEU A 330 -0.17 -2.39 3.84
C LEU A 330 -1.09 -1.84 2.75
N ILE A 331 -0.75 -0.68 2.17
CA ILE A 331 -1.49 -0.10 1.02
C ILE A 331 -1.42 -1.04 -0.18
N PHE A 332 -0.25 -1.63 -0.46
CA PHE A 332 -0.09 -2.56 -1.56
C PHE A 332 -0.90 -3.84 -1.34
N GLU A 333 -0.97 -4.34 -0.10
CA GLU A 333 -1.77 -5.51 0.26
C GLU A 333 -3.27 -5.24 0.12
N GLU A 334 -3.76 -4.07 0.54
CA GLU A 334 -5.17 -3.70 0.38
C GLU A 334 -5.58 -3.59 -1.09
N LYS A 335 -4.69 -3.02 -1.93
CA LYS A 335 -4.85 -3.00 -3.38
C LYS A 335 -4.82 -4.40 -3.99
N ASN A 336 -3.98 -5.29 -3.46
CA ASN A 336 -3.91 -6.67 -3.94
C ASN A 336 -5.16 -7.48 -3.53
N ARG A 337 -5.69 -7.26 -2.32
CA ARG A 337 -6.95 -7.87 -1.85
C ARG A 337 -8.15 -7.43 -2.70
N THR A 338 -8.20 -6.16 -3.10
CA THR A 338 -9.26 -5.66 -4.00
C THR A 338 -9.14 -6.27 -5.39
N LEU A 339 -7.93 -6.33 -5.95
CA LEU A 339 -7.69 -6.99 -7.24
C LEU A 339 -7.98 -8.50 -7.20
N GLU A 340 -7.66 -9.21 -6.12
CA GLU A 340 -7.96 -10.64 -6.01
C GLU A 340 -9.47 -10.90 -5.89
N LYS A 341 -10.22 -10.04 -5.19
CA LYS A 341 -11.69 -10.08 -5.18
C LYS A 341 -12.28 -9.84 -6.57
N GLU A 342 -11.74 -8.88 -7.31
CA GLU A 342 -12.17 -8.60 -8.69
C GLU A 342 -11.86 -9.77 -9.63
N LYS A 343 -10.67 -10.36 -9.52
CA LYS A 343 -10.26 -11.55 -10.25
C LYS A 343 -11.16 -12.75 -9.94
N GLN A 344 -11.50 -12.99 -8.67
CA GLN A 344 -12.44 -14.07 -8.29
C GLN A 344 -13.85 -13.82 -8.86
N LEU A 345 -14.32 -12.57 -8.85
CA LEU A 345 -15.61 -12.21 -9.45
C LEU A 345 -15.60 -12.42 -10.96
N LEU A 346 -14.52 -12.03 -11.64
CA LEU A 346 -14.35 -12.24 -13.09
C LEU A 346 -14.26 -13.73 -13.43
N GLN A 347 -13.52 -14.52 -12.65
CA GLN A 347 -13.45 -15.97 -12.81
C GLN A 347 -14.82 -16.61 -12.64
N SER A 348 -15.59 -16.22 -11.60
CA SER A 348 -16.96 -16.72 -11.41
C SER A 348 -17.89 -16.36 -12.57
N LYS A 349 -17.75 -15.15 -13.13
CA LYS A 349 -18.51 -14.75 -14.33
C LYS A 349 -18.11 -15.59 -15.54
N LEU A 350 -16.83 -15.86 -15.73
CA LEU A 350 -16.30 -16.69 -16.81
C LEU A 350 -16.79 -18.15 -16.70
N ASP A 351 -16.77 -18.73 -15.50
CA ASP A 351 -17.23 -20.11 -15.28
C ASP A 351 -18.74 -20.22 -15.51
N LYS A 352 -19.51 -19.18 -15.16
CA LYS A 352 -20.95 -19.10 -15.47
C LYS A 352 -21.21 -19.02 -16.97
N THR A 353 -20.47 -18.20 -17.71
CA THR A 353 -20.65 -18.11 -19.17
C THR A 353 -20.22 -19.40 -19.86
N PHE A 354 -19.16 -20.06 -19.41
CA PHE A 354 -18.79 -21.38 -19.92
C PHE A 354 -19.87 -22.43 -19.64
N SER A 355 -20.43 -22.44 -18.43
CA SER A 355 -21.53 -23.34 -18.06
C SER A 355 -22.78 -23.11 -18.93
N GLU A 356 -23.11 -21.84 -19.20
CA GLU A 356 -24.22 -21.48 -20.10
C GLU A 356 -23.94 -21.91 -21.56
N ILE A 357 -22.72 -21.68 -22.06
CA ILE A 357 -22.32 -22.11 -23.40
C ILE A 357 -22.37 -23.64 -23.51
N GLU A 358 -21.92 -24.36 -22.48
CA GLU A 358 -21.93 -25.81 -22.45
C GLU A 358 -23.35 -26.37 -22.35
N ALA A 359 -24.23 -25.73 -21.57
CA ALA A 359 -25.65 -26.04 -21.54
C ALA A 359 -26.33 -25.80 -22.89
N MET A 360 -26.01 -24.70 -23.58
CA MET A 360 -26.49 -24.41 -24.93
C MET A 360 -25.98 -25.44 -25.94
N ARG A 361 -24.69 -25.82 -25.89
CA ARG A 361 -24.09 -26.85 -26.74
C ARG A 361 -24.71 -28.21 -26.52
N MET A 362 -24.92 -28.61 -25.27
CA MET A 362 -25.62 -29.86 -24.91
C MET A 362 -27.08 -29.84 -25.39
N GLY A 363 -27.76 -28.70 -25.26
CA GLY A 363 -29.12 -28.50 -25.75
C GLY A 363 -29.23 -28.57 -27.28
N THR A 364 -28.28 -27.98 -28.00
CA THR A 364 -28.21 -28.06 -29.47
C THR A 364 -27.79 -29.43 -29.96
N ALA A 365 -26.81 -30.08 -29.31
CA ALA A 365 -26.41 -31.46 -29.63
C ALA A 365 -27.57 -32.44 -29.43
N ARG A 366 -28.30 -32.36 -28.31
CA ARG A 366 -29.50 -33.19 -28.10
C ARG A 366 -30.55 -32.96 -29.17
N LYS A 367 -30.82 -31.71 -29.54
CA LYS A 367 -31.75 -31.39 -30.64
C LYS A 367 -31.27 -31.92 -32.00
N LEU A 368 -29.96 -31.92 -32.28
CA LEU A 368 -29.40 -32.45 -33.52
C LEU A 368 -29.46 -33.98 -33.58
N PHE A 369 -29.16 -34.68 -32.48
CA PHE A 369 -29.21 -36.15 -32.45
C PHE A 369 -30.64 -36.71 -32.37
N SER A 370 -31.61 -35.98 -31.79
CA SER A 370 -33.03 -36.35 -31.86
C SER A 370 -33.63 -36.25 -33.27
N ILE A 371 -32.99 -35.53 -34.19
CA ILE A 371 -33.45 -35.41 -35.58
C ILE A 371 -33.08 -36.67 -36.39
N ASP A 372 -31.93 -37.31 -36.14
CA ASP A 372 -31.52 -38.52 -36.86
C ASP A 372 -32.35 -39.76 -36.50
N GLU A 373 -32.88 -39.81 -35.28
CA GLU A 373 -33.67 -40.96 -34.81
C GLU A 373 -35.11 -40.97 -35.37
N GLU A 374 -35.69 -39.80 -35.68
CA GLU A 374 -37.01 -39.69 -36.33
C GLU A 374 -36.94 -39.85 -37.86
N ILE A 375 -35.83 -39.44 -38.48
CA ILE A 375 -35.62 -39.59 -39.93
C ILE A 375 -35.34 -41.05 -40.30
N SER A 376 -34.66 -41.81 -39.43
CA SER A 376 -34.29 -43.21 -39.69
C SER A 376 -35.47 -44.20 -39.58
N LYS A 377 -36.59 -43.84 -38.94
CA LYS A 377 -37.76 -44.73 -38.75
C LYS A 377 -38.85 -44.61 -39.83
N SER A 378 -38.74 -43.68 -40.78
CA SER A 378 -39.81 -43.39 -41.76
C SER A 378 -39.40 -43.70 -43.20
N GLY A 379 -39.10 -44.97 -43.48
CA GLY A 379 -38.86 -45.48 -44.83
C GLY A 379 -40.13 -46.01 -45.52
N SER A 380 -40.83 -45.17 -46.29
CA SER A 380 -41.68 -45.60 -47.43
C SER A 380 -42.06 -44.43 -48.35
N SER A 381 -42.15 -44.71 -49.65
CA SER A 381 -42.07 -43.79 -50.78
C SER A 381 -43.30 -42.87 -51.01
N GLU A 382 -43.03 -41.72 -51.62
CA GLU A 382 -43.93 -40.70 -52.23
C GLU A 382 -44.90 -39.87 -51.35
N LEU A 383 -45.69 -40.45 -50.45
CA LEU A 383 -46.50 -39.66 -49.48
C LEU A 383 -45.62 -38.88 -48.47
N ASN A 384 -44.35 -39.29 -48.36
CA ASN A 384 -43.34 -38.66 -47.52
C ASN A 384 -42.71 -37.40 -48.10
N SER A 385 -42.83 -37.13 -49.41
CA SER A 385 -42.30 -35.90 -50.02
C SER A 385 -43.10 -34.67 -49.58
N GLN A 386 -44.43 -34.74 -49.69
CA GLN A 386 -45.32 -33.67 -49.24
C GLN A 386 -45.29 -33.50 -47.72
N ASN A 387 -45.24 -34.60 -46.95
CA ASN A 387 -45.09 -34.51 -45.49
C ASN A 387 -43.71 -33.95 -45.07
N LYS A 388 -42.63 -34.24 -45.82
CA LYS A 388 -41.32 -33.59 -45.61
C LYS A 388 -41.39 -32.10 -45.95
N ALA A 389 -42.06 -31.73 -47.04
CA ALA A 389 -42.25 -30.33 -47.41
C ALA A 389 -43.07 -29.58 -46.36
N LEU A 390 -44.16 -30.18 -45.84
CA LEU A 390 -44.98 -29.58 -44.79
C LEU A 390 -44.19 -29.39 -43.48
N LYS A 391 -43.45 -30.43 -43.04
CA LYS A 391 -42.57 -30.33 -41.87
C LYS A 391 -41.44 -29.30 -42.05
N MET A 392 -40.96 -29.13 -43.29
CA MET A 392 -39.96 -28.10 -43.61
C MET A 392 -40.58 -26.69 -43.56
N VAL A 393 -41.80 -26.52 -44.05
CA VAL A 393 -42.56 -25.26 -43.93
C VAL A 393 -42.85 -24.93 -42.47
N ASP A 394 -43.29 -25.89 -41.66
CA ASP A 394 -43.50 -25.69 -40.22
C ASP A 394 -42.19 -25.32 -39.51
N ARG A 395 -41.07 -25.91 -39.93
CA ARG A 395 -39.74 -25.56 -39.41
C ARG A 395 -39.31 -24.16 -39.83
N ILE A 396 -39.57 -23.77 -41.07
CA ILE A 396 -39.30 -22.41 -41.56
C ILE A 396 -40.14 -21.40 -40.79
N ASN A 397 -41.41 -21.68 -40.53
CA ASN A 397 -42.30 -20.84 -39.73
C ASN A 397 -41.83 -20.74 -38.27
N ASN A 398 -41.38 -21.84 -37.66
CA ASN A 398 -40.79 -21.83 -36.33
C ASN A 398 -39.50 -21.01 -36.28
N LEU A 399 -38.61 -21.16 -37.27
CA LEU A 399 -37.39 -20.36 -37.38
C LEU A 399 -37.69 -18.87 -37.61
N LEU A 400 -38.72 -18.53 -38.38
CA LEU A 400 -39.21 -17.15 -38.53
C LEU A 400 -39.74 -16.60 -37.20
N SER A 401 -40.46 -17.41 -36.42
CA SER A 401 -40.94 -17.01 -35.09
C SER A 401 -39.80 -16.81 -34.08
N GLU A 402 -38.74 -17.64 -34.14
CA GLU A 402 -37.54 -17.43 -33.33
C GLU A 402 -36.76 -16.20 -33.79
N ASN A 403 -36.64 -15.95 -35.09
CA ASN A 403 -35.98 -14.75 -35.62
C ASN A 403 -36.69 -13.49 -35.18
N THR A 404 -38.02 -13.44 -35.29
CA THR A 404 -38.80 -12.26 -34.82
C THR A 404 -38.68 -12.07 -33.31
N LYS A 405 -38.54 -13.15 -32.52
CA LYS A 405 -38.25 -13.06 -31.09
C LYS A 405 -36.85 -12.49 -30.83
N MET A 406 -35.84 -12.99 -31.54
CA MET A 406 -34.46 -12.48 -31.44
C MET A 406 -34.36 -11.00 -31.85
N GLU A 407 -35.07 -10.58 -32.90
CA GLU A 407 -35.13 -9.17 -33.31
C GLU A 407 -35.72 -8.28 -32.21
N LYS A 408 -36.77 -8.74 -31.50
CA LYS A 408 -37.32 -8.03 -30.33
C LYS A 408 -36.33 -7.95 -29.16
N GLU A 409 -35.61 -9.03 -28.90
CA GLU A 409 -34.57 -9.05 -27.86
C GLU A 409 -33.41 -8.11 -28.21
N ILE A 410 -32.98 -8.07 -29.47
CA ILE A 410 -31.99 -7.11 -29.97
C ILE A 410 -32.49 -5.68 -29.79
N ALA A 411 -33.72 -5.37 -30.21
CA ALA A 411 -34.28 -4.02 -30.04
C ALA A 411 -34.33 -3.59 -28.57
N SER A 412 -34.70 -4.51 -27.67
CA SER A 412 -34.69 -4.28 -26.21
C SER A 412 -33.27 -4.03 -25.69
N ALA A 413 -32.30 -4.83 -26.12
CA ALA A 413 -30.90 -4.68 -25.75
C ALA A 413 -30.33 -3.35 -26.24
N THR A 414 -30.61 -2.95 -27.49
CA THR A 414 -30.20 -1.65 -28.05
C THR A 414 -30.80 -0.49 -27.26
N SER A 415 -32.08 -0.56 -26.88
CA SER A 415 -32.70 0.45 -26.01
C SER A 415 -32.04 0.55 -24.64
N LYS A 416 -31.63 -0.59 -24.06
CA LYS A 416 -30.93 -0.63 -22.77
C LYS A 416 -29.52 -0.04 -22.88
N ILE A 417 -28.81 -0.34 -23.97
CA ILE A 417 -27.49 0.24 -24.28
C ILE A 417 -27.62 1.77 -24.39
N MET A 418 -28.59 2.29 -25.16
CA MET A 418 -28.80 3.73 -25.29
C MET A 418 -29.08 4.42 -23.94
N SER A 419 -29.85 3.77 -23.06
CA SER A 419 -30.09 4.28 -21.70
C SER A 419 -28.80 4.33 -20.86
N LEU A 420 -28.00 3.26 -20.90
CA LEU A 420 -26.71 3.20 -20.21
C LEU A 420 -25.72 4.24 -20.75
N THR A 421 -25.64 4.42 -22.07
CA THR A 421 -24.82 5.48 -22.69
C THR A 421 -25.24 6.87 -22.21
N LYS A 422 -26.54 7.11 -22.05
CA LYS A 422 -27.03 8.39 -21.51
C LYS A 422 -26.63 8.58 -20.05
N GLN A 423 -26.68 7.53 -19.23
CA GLN A 423 -26.22 7.58 -17.84
C GLN A 423 -24.71 7.80 -17.73
N LEU A 424 -23.92 7.16 -18.62
CA LEU A 424 -22.47 7.35 -18.69
C LEU A 424 -22.11 8.81 -19.00
N ASN A 425 -22.74 9.39 -20.02
CA ASN A 425 -22.53 10.80 -20.38
C ASN A 425 -22.91 11.77 -19.25
N GLU A 426 -23.92 11.44 -18.45
CA GLU A 426 -24.30 12.23 -17.27
C GLU A 426 -23.28 12.07 -16.12
N CYS A 427 -22.71 10.88 -15.97
CA CYS A 427 -21.63 10.62 -15.02
C CYS A 427 -20.37 11.41 -15.38
N ASP A 428 -19.97 11.42 -16.66
CA ASP A 428 -18.83 12.18 -17.15
C ASP A 428 -18.99 13.68 -16.89
N ARG A 429 -20.19 14.23 -17.13
CA ARG A 429 -20.51 15.63 -16.81
C ARG A 429 -20.40 15.95 -15.33
N ARG A 430 -20.81 15.02 -14.46
CA ARG A 430 -20.64 15.21 -13.00
C ARG A 430 -19.16 15.15 -12.63
N ASN A 431 -18.39 14.27 -13.25
CA ASN A 431 -16.97 14.15 -13.00
C ASN A 431 -16.22 15.43 -13.38
N SER A 432 -16.49 16.01 -14.55
CA SER A 432 -15.91 17.30 -14.95
C SER A 432 -16.24 18.42 -13.96
N ARG A 433 -17.47 18.48 -13.43
CA ARG A 433 -17.83 19.49 -12.41
C ARG A 433 -17.07 19.31 -11.10
N VAL A 434 -16.77 18.06 -10.72
CA VAL A 434 -15.97 17.76 -9.53
C VAL A 434 -14.51 18.15 -9.75
N GLU A 435 -13.96 17.87 -10.93
CA GLU A 435 -12.59 18.28 -11.31
C GLU A 435 -12.44 19.80 -11.32
N ASP A 436 -13.43 20.54 -11.85
CA ASP A 436 -13.46 22.00 -11.82
C ASP A 436 -13.49 22.53 -10.37
N ALA A 437 -14.36 21.98 -9.52
CA ALA A 437 -14.47 22.37 -8.12
C ALA A 437 -13.20 22.04 -7.31
N TYR A 438 -12.55 20.91 -7.61
CA TYR A 438 -11.28 20.53 -7.01
C TYR A 438 -10.16 21.49 -7.42
N SER A 439 -10.10 21.86 -8.70
CA SER A 439 -9.13 22.83 -9.22
C SER A 439 -9.30 24.21 -8.56
N GLU A 440 -10.55 24.64 -8.34
CA GLU A 440 -10.84 25.88 -7.62
C GLU A 440 -10.39 25.82 -6.15
N GLN A 441 -10.61 24.70 -5.47
CA GLN A 441 -10.15 24.48 -4.09
C GLN A 441 -8.62 24.46 -3.98
N LEU A 442 -7.95 23.83 -4.94
CA LEU A 442 -6.49 23.81 -4.99
C LEU A 442 -5.92 25.23 -5.14
N GLY A 443 -6.52 26.06 -6.01
CA GLY A 443 -6.15 27.46 -6.16
C GLY A 443 -6.30 28.27 -4.86
N LYS A 444 -7.41 28.06 -4.13
CA LYS A 444 -7.63 28.69 -2.81
C LYS A 444 -6.63 28.20 -1.75
N SER A 445 -6.27 26.93 -1.77
CA SER A 445 -5.27 26.37 -0.85
C SER A 445 -3.89 27.02 -1.05
N ILE A 446 -3.46 27.16 -2.32
CA ILE A 446 -2.21 27.83 -2.67
C ILE A 446 -2.22 29.30 -2.22
N GLU A 447 -3.34 30.01 -2.40
CA GLU A 447 -3.47 31.40 -1.95
C GLU A 447 -3.35 31.53 -0.42
N LEU A 448 -3.93 30.61 0.34
CA LEU A 448 -3.83 30.57 1.80
C LEU A 448 -2.40 30.24 2.27
N GLU A 449 -1.71 29.33 1.60
CA GLU A 449 -0.32 28.98 1.89
C GLU A 449 0.63 30.17 1.65
N ASN A 450 0.41 30.92 0.55
CA ASN A 450 1.14 32.15 0.28
C ASN A 450 0.88 33.22 1.36
N LYS A 451 -0.36 33.37 1.84
CA LYS A 451 -0.65 34.28 2.96
C LYS A 451 -0.02 33.84 4.27
N LEU A 452 0.02 32.53 4.54
CA LEU A 452 0.66 31.99 5.73
C LEU A 452 2.17 32.26 5.73
N THR A 453 2.84 31.99 4.60
CA THR A 453 4.28 32.26 4.45
C THR A 453 4.60 33.75 4.59
N GLU A 454 3.78 34.64 4.03
CA GLU A 454 3.91 36.09 4.21
C GLU A 454 3.80 36.50 5.70
N MET A 455 2.82 35.94 6.43
CA MET A 455 2.64 36.21 7.86
C MET A 455 3.78 35.66 8.71
N THR A 456 4.29 34.46 8.40
CA THR A 456 5.45 33.87 9.08
C THR A 456 6.69 34.74 8.90
N ASN A 457 6.93 35.26 7.69
CA ASN A 457 8.05 36.17 7.43
C ASN A 457 7.91 37.48 8.22
N LYS A 458 6.70 38.04 8.32
CA LYS A 458 6.45 39.24 9.15
C LYS A 458 6.72 38.97 10.63
N ASN A 459 6.28 37.82 11.15
CA ASN A 459 6.56 37.43 12.54
C ASN A 459 8.05 37.28 12.81
N TYR A 460 8.80 36.67 11.89
CA TYR A 460 10.26 36.54 12.01
C TYR A 460 10.96 37.91 12.10
N LEU A 461 10.54 38.88 11.26
CA LEU A 461 11.07 40.24 11.30
C LEU A 461 10.75 40.95 12.63
N LEU A 462 9.53 40.81 13.14
CA LEU A 462 9.12 41.39 14.42
C LEU A 462 9.87 40.76 15.61
N GLU A 463 10.11 39.45 15.59
CA GLU A 463 10.90 38.78 16.62
C GLU A 463 12.36 39.27 16.62
N GLN A 464 12.93 39.51 15.44
CA GLN A 464 14.27 40.09 15.32
C GLN A 464 14.33 41.51 15.91
N GLU A 465 13.32 42.34 15.66
CA GLU A 465 13.20 43.69 16.23
C GLU A 465 13.06 43.66 17.76
N ILE A 466 12.19 42.79 18.30
CA ILE A 466 12.04 42.58 19.75
C ILE A 466 13.38 42.18 20.37
N THR A 467 14.14 41.32 19.71
CA THR A 467 15.44 40.85 20.19
C THR A 467 16.45 42.00 20.24
N GLN A 468 16.50 42.84 19.21
CA GLN A 468 17.36 44.04 19.19
C GLN A 468 16.97 45.04 20.28
N LEU A 469 15.67 45.29 20.48
CA LEU A 469 15.19 46.19 21.53
C LEU A 469 15.53 45.68 22.94
N ARG A 470 15.40 44.37 23.18
CA ARG A 470 15.80 43.75 24.46
C ARG A 470 17.30 43.90 24.73
N GLN A 471 18.13 43.74 23.70
CA GLN A 471 19.58 43.87 23.82
C GLN A 471 19.99 45.32 24.16
N ASN A 472 19.29 46.31 23.60
CA ASN A 472 19.53 47.72 23.91
C ASN A 472 19.16 48.11 25.36
N ILE A 473 18.12 47.48 25.94
CA ILE A 473 17.73 47.71 27.35
C ILE A 473 18.76 47.13 28.32
N GLN A 474 19.42 46.03 27.96
CA GLN A 474 20.37 45.34 28.84
C GLN A 474 21.71 46.09 29.01
N CYS A 475 22.05 47.02 28.11
CA CYS A 475 23.25 47.85 28.19
C CYS A 475 23.09 49.13 29.04
N SER A 476 21.90 49.43 29.62
CA SER A 476 21.66 50.69 30.34
C SER A 476 21.48 50.56 31.86
N VAL A 477 22.00 49.51 32.50
CA VAL A 477 21.96 49.40 33.97
C VAL A 477 23.21 50.06 34.57
N GLN A 478 23.06 51.29 35.08
CA GLN A 478 24.09 51.96 35.88
C GLN A 478 24.35 51.20 37.20
N PRO A 479 25.60 51.12 37.68
CA PRO A 479 25.91 50.47 38.94
C PRO A 479 25.45 51.35 40.11
N THR A 480 24.53 50.84 40.92
CA THR A 480 24.14 51.47 42.18
C THR A 480 25.18 51.26 43.28
N ASP A 481 25.38 52.35 44.02
CA ASP A 481 26.27 52.59 45.16
C ASP A 481 25.93 51.73 46.41
N ALA A 482 26.22 50.44 46.33
CA ALA A 482 26.29 49.56 47.51
C ALA A 482 27.55 48.70 47.39
N GLY A 483 28.53 48.96 48.27
CA GLY A 483 29.88 48.40 48.21
C GLY A 483 29.97 46.87 48.14
N ASN A 484 31.09 46.42 47.54
CA ASN A 484 31.46 45.03 47.20
C ASN A 484 31.66 44.04 48.38
N THR A 485 31.02 44.20 49.53
CA THR A 485 31.25 43.33 50.71
C THR A 485 30.01 42.70 51.33
N THR A 486 28.83 42.88 50.77
CA THR A 486 27.61 42.25 51.29
C THR A 486 26.81 41.59 50.16
N GLN A 487 26.96 40.27 50.01
CA GLN A 487 26.04 39.46 49.19
C GLN A 487 24.80 39.12 50.02
N ILE A 488 23.64 39.67 49.64
CA ILE A 488 22.35 39.24 50.18
C ILE A 488 21.93 37.99 49.41
N PHE A 489 22.01 36.83 50.06
CA PHE A 489 21.48 35.58 49.51
C PHE A 489 19.95 35.56 49.64
N HIS A 490 19.25 35.78 48.53
CA HIS A 490 17.82 35.50 48.45
C HIS A 490 17.63 34.01 48.17
N MET A 491 17.25 33.25 49.19
CA MET A 491 16.75 31.88 48.99
C MET A 491 15.33 31.97 48.41
N PRO A 492 15.04 31.33 47.26
CA PRO A 492 13.77 31.52 46.55
C PRO A 492 12.54 30.96 47.27
N GLN A 493 12.70 30.11 48.29
CA GLN A 493 11.60 29.57 49.09
C GLN A 493 12.00 29.43 50.57
N ASN A 494 11.04 29.70 51.46
CA ASN A 494 11.19 29.56 52.90
C ASN A 494 11.18 28.07 53.28
N PRO A 495 12.26 27.51 53.87
CA PRO A 495 12.33 26.09 54.21
C PRO A 495 11.22 25.61 55.15
N LEU A 496 10.71 26.51 56.00
CA LEU A 496 9.61 26.22 56.92
C LEU A 496 8.26 26.06 56.21
N GLU A 497 8.06 26.78 55.10
CA GLU A 497 6.84 26.75 54.31
C GLU A 497 6.78 25.47 53.46
N ALA A 498 7.90 25.09 52.83
CA ALA A 498 8.04 23.83 52.12
C ALA A 498 7.81 22.60 53.02
N ALA A 499 8.32 22.63 54.26
CA ALA A 499 8.09 21.55 55.22
C ALA A 499 6.63 21.47 55.70
N HIS A 500 5.93 22.62 55.76
CA HIS A 500 4.52 22.66 56.17
C HIS A 500 3.60 22.11 55.07
N GLU A 501 3.88 22.45 53.81
CA GLU A 501 3.19 21.89 52.64
C GLU A 501 3.41 20.38 52.51
N GLU A 502 4.64 19.90 52.75
CA GLU A 502 4.96 18.47 52.72
C GLU A 502 4.24 17.70 53.84
N PHE A 503 4.12 18.28 55.04
CA PHE A 503 3.39 17.68 56.15
C PHE A 503 1.87 17.57 55.85
N GLN A 504 1.26 18.63 55.31
CA GLN A 504 -0.16 18.59 54.92
C GLN A 504 -0.42 17.62 53.75
N ALA A 505 0.52 17.51 52.80
CA ALA A 505 0.46 16.53 51.72
C ALA A 505 0.60 15.08 52.24
N ALA A 506 1.40 14.85 53.28
CA ALA A 506 1.54 13.55 53.92
C ALA A 506 0.29 13.15 54.74
N GLU A 507 -0.34 14.11 55.44
CA GLU A 507 -1.54 13.85 56.24
C GLU A 507 -2.77 13.51 55.36
N THR A 508 -2.91 14.19 54.21
CA THR A 508 -3.95 13.89 53.22
C THR A 508 -3.73 12.54 52.51
N ARG A 509 -2.48 12.09 52.35
CA ARG A 509 -2.18 10.74 51.83
C ARG A 509 -2.49 9.63 52.85
N LYS A 510 -2.30 9.86 54.15
CA LYS A 510 -2.61 8.86 55.18
C LYS A 510 -4.10 8.61 55.38
N ARG A 511 -4.96 9.62 55.20
CA ARG A 511 -6.43 9.43 55.25
C ARG A 511 -7.00 8.72 54.00
N LYS A 512 -6.25 8.68 52.88
CA LYS A 512 -6.68 7.99 51.65
C LYS A 512 -6.29 6.50 51.59
N LEU A 513 -5.57 5.96 52.56
CA LEU A 513 -5.08 4.57 52.49
C LEU A 513 -5.93 3.55 53.27
N SER A 514 -6.87 3.97 54.12
CA SER A 514 -7.63 3.04 54.98
C SER A 514 -9.12 2.87 54.63
N GLU A 515 -9.63 3.49 53.57
CA GLU A 515 -11.06 3.43 53.17
C GLU A 515 -11.34 2.71 51.83
N TYR A 516 -10.32 2.20 51.14
CA TYR A 516 -10.48 1.57 49.81
C TYR A 516 -10.62 0.04 49.84
N SER A 517 -11.61 -0.52 50.55
CA SER A 517 -12.04 -1.90 50.27
C SER A 517 -13.36 -2.01 49.51
N ASP A 518 -14.21 -0.97 49.50
CA ASP A 518 -15.55 -1.04 48.90
C ASP A 518 -15.97 0.26 48.17
N ASP A 519 -15.02 0.96 47.52
CA ASP A 519 -15.38 2.10 46.67
C ASP A 519 -15.74 1.61 45.25
N PRO A 520 -17.02 1.70 44.82
CA PRO A 520 -17.45 1.27 43.49
C PRO A 520 -16.77 2.04 42.37
N GLU A 521 -16.25 3.24 42.64
CA GLU A 521 -15.56 4.05 41.64
C GLU A 521 -14.14 3.54 41.36
N ALA A 522 -13.45 3.04 42.39
CA ALA A 522 -12.14 2.39 42.23
C ALA A 522 -12.25 1.03 41.53
N LYS A 523 -13.39 0.33 41.71
CA LYS A 523 -13.70 -0.91 40.97
C LYS A 523 -13.96 -0.63 39.49
N ARG A 524 -14.77 0.40 39.17
CA ARG A 524 -15.01 0.84 37.79
C ARG A 524 -13.73 1.25 37.07
N LYS A 525 -12.84 2.02 37.70
CA LYS A 525 -11.55 2.41 37.09
C LYS A 525 -10.63 1.22 36.83
N ARG A 526 -10.71 0.15 37.64
CA ARG A 526 -9.99 -1.10 37.36
C ARG A 526 -10.62 -1.89 36.23
N GLU A 527 -11.95 -1.97 36.17
CA GLU A 527 -12.68 -2.62 35.08
C GLU A 527 -12.42 -1.90 33.74
N GLU A 528 -12.44 -0.57 33.72
CA GLU A 528 -12.08 0.25 32.54
C GLU A 528 -10.64 0.03 32.10
N LEU A 529 -9.69 -0.06 33.03
CA LEU A 529 -8.27 -0.30 32.70
C LEU A 529 -8.04 -1.74 32.21
N VAL A 530 -8.79 -2.72 32.72
CA VAL A 530 -8.78 -4.10 32.21
C VAL A 530 -9.38 -4.14 30.81
N GLU A 531 -10.50 -3.45 30.57
CA GLU A 531 -11.12 -3.37 29.24
C GLU A 531 -10.19 -2.69 28.21
N GLU A 532 -9.49 -1.62 28.60
CA GLU A 532 -8.48 -0.95 27.76
C GLU A 532 -7.29 -1.89 27.44
N LEU A 533 -6.82 -2.68 28.42
CA LEU A 533 -5.76 -3.66 28.21
C LEU A 533 -6.21 -4.83 27.34
N GLU A 534 -7.44 -5.31 27.49
CA GLU A 534 -8.04 -6.34 26.63
C GLU A 534 -8.25 -5.85 25.20
N GLU A 535 -8.61 -4.58 25.00
CA GLU A 535 -8.65 -3.97 23.67
C GLU A 535 -7.26 -3.84 23.05
N ARG A 536 -6.24 -3.42 23.82
CA ARG A 536 -4.85 -3.38 23.34
C ARG A 536 -4.34 -4.77 22.96
N LEU A 537 -4.64 -5.77 23.76
CA LEU A 537 -4.26 -7.16 23.49
C LEU A 537 -4.94 -7.68 22.23
N ARG A 538 -6.25 -7.44 22.05
CA ARG A 538 -6.98 -7.78 20.82
C ARG A 538 -6.38 -7.10 19.60
N LYS A 539 -6.04 -5.81 19.68
CA LYS A 539 -5.38 -5.08 18.59
C LYS A 539 -4.02 -5.69 18.23
N ALA A 540 -3.21 -6.04 19.23
CA ALA A 540 -1.92 -6.69 19.01
C ALA A 540 -2.04 -8.10 18.43
N GLU A 541 -3.06 -8.87 18.83
CA GLU A 541 -3.33 -10.20 18.23
C GLU A 541 -3.78 -10.09 16.77
N ILE A 542 -4.61 -9.12 16.44
CA ILE A 542 -5.01 -8.84 15.05
C ILE A 542 -3.78 -8.46 14.23
N GLU A 543 -2.93 -7.55 14.73
CA GLU A 543 -1.71 -7.14 14.05
C GLU A 543 -0.74 -8.32 13.84
N LYS A 544 -0.56 -9.17 14.86
CA LYS A 544 0.23 -10.39 14.74
C LYS A 544 -0.30 -11.31 13.65
N ASN A 545 -1.62 -11.53 13.61
CA ASN A 545 -2.25 -12.38 12.58
C ASN A 545 -2.06 -11.80 11.17
N ILE A 546 -2.17 -10.48 11.02
CA ILE A 546 -1.92 -9.81 9.74
C ILE A 546 -0.46 -10.00 9.29
N ILE A 547 0.51 -9.87 10.21
CA ILE A 547 1.93 -10.09 9.90
C ILE A 547 2.20 -11.55 9.52
N GLU A 548 1.58 -12.50 10.23
CA GLU A 548 1.72 -13.94 9.96
C GLU A 548 1.11 -14.32 8.60
N ASP A 549 -0.06 -13.79 8.27
CA ASP A 549 -0.71 -13.97 6.97
C ASP A 549 0.14 -13.38 5.83
N SER A 550 0.69 -12.18 6.03
CA SER A 550 1.60 -11.54 5.07
C SER A 550 2.87 -12.36 4.85
N TYR A 551 3.48 -12.87 5.92
CA TYR A 551 4.64 -13.75 5.86
C TYR A 551 4.35 -15.05 5.09
N ASN A 552 3.20 -15.68 5.36
CA ASN A 552 2.76 -16.89 4.66
C ASN A 552 2.53 -16.61 3.16
N LEU A 553 1.92 -15.47 2.82
CA LEU A 553 1.72 -15.06 1.43
C LEU A 553 3.06 -14.84 0.69
N HIS A 554 4.02 -14.15 1.31
CA HIS A 554 5.35 -13.96 0.73
C HIS A 554 6.09 -15.29 0.54
N LYS A 555 5.98 -16.21 1.49
CA LYS A 555 6.53 -17.56 1.40
C LYS A 555 5.93 -18.34 0.23
N ASP A 556 4.61 -18.28 0.06
CA ASP A 556 3.89 -18.94 -1.04
C ASP A 556 4.25 -18.35 -2.39
N LEU A 557 4.34 -17.02 -2.49
CA LEU A 557 4.74 -16.33 -3.71
C LEU A 557 6.17 -16.69 -4.10
N ALA A 558 7.11 -16.66 -3.15
CA ALA A 558 8.50 -17.05 -3.38
C ALA A 558 8.61 -18.52 -3.81
N SER A 559 7.80 -19.41 -3.22
CA SER A 559 7.72 -20.82 -3.62
C SER A 559 7.23 -20.98 -5.06
N LYS A 560 6.13 -20.31 -5.44
CA LYS A 560 5.58 -20.32 -6.81
C LYS A 560 6.56 -19.74 -7.81
N PHE A 561 7.19 -18.61 -7.50
CA PHE A 561 8.21 -18.01 -8.36
C PHE A 561 9.37 -18.99 -8.59
N ARG A 562 9.84 -19.65 -7.54
CA ARG A 562 10.90 -20.66 -7.63
C ARG A 562 10.49 -21.85 -8.51
N GLN A 563 9.24 -22.31 -8.42
CA GLN A 563 8.71 -23.38 -9.29
C GLN A 563 8.68 -22.95 -10.76
N VAL A 564 8.21 -21.72 -11.04
CA VAL A 564 8.18 -21.18 -12.40
C VAL A 564 9.60 -21.00 -12.95
N CYS A 565 10.53 -20.47 -12.15
CA CYS A 565 11.93 -20.34 -12.56
C CYS A 565 12.54 -21.69 -12.93
N VAL A 566 12.34 -22.72 -12.11
CA VAL A 566 12.81 -24.08 -12.41
C VAL A 566 12.19 -24.58 -13.71
N ALA A 567 10.86 -24.50 -13.85
CA ALA A 567 10.16 -25.00 -15.03
C ALA A 567 10.57 -24.31 -16.34
N LEU A 568 10.94 -23.03 -16.29
CA LEU A 568 11.31 -22.25 -17.48
C LEU A 568 12.81 -22.25 -17.77
N THR A 569 13.65 -22.24 -16.74
CA THR A 569 15.10 -22.06 -16.91
C THR A 569 15.91 -23.32 -16.59
N GLY A 570 15.29 -24.33 -15.97
CA GLY A 570 15.98 -25.49 -15.41
C GLY A 570 16.84 -25.12 -14.19
N LEU A 571 16.67 -23.93 -13.60
CA LEU A 571 17.47 -23.43 -12.48
C LEU A 571 16.62 -23.19 -11.24
N GLN A 572 17.02 -23.80 -10.14
CA GLN A 572 16.48 -23.59 -8.81
C GLN A 572 17.30 -22.55 -8.05
N ILE A 573 16.69 -21.38 -7.80
CA ILE A 573 17.32 -20.28 -7.06
C ILE A 573 16.80 -20.26 -5.62
N LYS A 574 17.69 -20.38 -4.63
CA LYS A 574 17.37 -20.32 -3.20
C LYS A 574 18.18 -19.22 -2.51
N LEU A 575 17.49 -18.32 -1.83
CA LEU A 575 18.13 -17.33 -0.95
C LEU A 575 18.57 -18.05 0.33
N LYS A 576 19.86 -17.99 0.67
CA LYS A 576 20.43 -18.59 1.89
C LYS A 576 20.44 -17.58 3.04
N ASP A 577 20.94 -16.38 2.75
CA ASP A 577 21.00 -15.29 3.71
C ASP A 577 20.40 -14.04 3.07
N ALA A 578 19.28 -13.59 3.65
CA ALA A 578 18.59 -12.41 3.17
C ALA A 578 19.31 -11.12 3.55
N ASP A 579 20.03 -11.09 4.67
CA ASP A 579 20.71 -9.88 5.14
C ASP A 579 22.02 -9.67 4.37
N GLU A 580 22.74 -10.75 4.07
CA GLU A 580 23.97 -10.70 3.28
C GLU A 580 23.74 -10.73 1.76
N GLY A 581 22.50 -10.98 1.32
CA GLY A 581 22.12 -11.05 -0.10
C GLY A 581 22.68 -12.29 -0.81
N ILE A 582 22.92 -13.38 -0.09
CA ILE A 582 23.54 -14.59 -0.62
C ILE A 582 22.47 -15.53 -1.17
N CYS A 583 22.57 -15.85 -2.46
CA CYS A 583 21.72 -16.84 -3.12
C CYS A 583 22.53 -18.02 -3.68
N THR A 584 21.85 -19.15 -3.81
CA THR A 584 22.37 -20.39 -4.38
C THR A 584 21.55 -20.74 -5.61
N VAL A 585 22.24 -21.12 -6.67
CA VAL A 585 21.66 -21.49 -7.95
C VAL A 585 22.06 -22.92 -8.24
N GLN A 586 21.06 -23.77 -8.41
CA GLN A 586 21.22 -25.19 -8.65
C GLN A 586 20.51 -25.57 -9.94
N SER A 587 21.16 -26.34 -10.80
CA SER A 587 20.50 -26.88 -11.99
C SER A 587 19.59 -28.05 -11.62
N GLU A 588 18.43 -28.15 -12.26
CA GLU A 588 17.53 -29.32 -12.17
C GLU A 588 18.14 -30.55 -12.87
N TYR A 589 19.03 -30.32 -13.84
CA TYR A 589 19.69 -31.37 -14.61
C TYR A 589 20.93 -31.93 -13.90
N GLU A 590 21.35 -31.34 -12.78
CA GLU A 590 22.49 -31.77 -11.99
C GLU A 590 22.03 -32.30 -10.62
N GLY A 591 22.78 -33.25 -10.04
CA GLY A 591 22.44 -33.85 -8.74
C GLY A 591 22.29 -32.82 -7.63
N ARG A 592 21.57 -33.20 -6.55
CA ARG A 592 21.16 -32.30 -5.45
C ARG A 592 22.29 -31.57 -4.71
N ASP A 593 23.54 -31.93 -4.96
CA ASP A 593 24.71 -31.49 -4.19
C ASP A 593 25.58 -30.46 -4.91
N ARG A 594 25.32 -30.14 -6.18
CA ARG A 594 26.10 -29.14 -6.94
C ARG A 594 25.30 -27.85 -7.11
N GLN A 595 25.89 -26.74 -6.66
CA GLN A 595 25.27 -25.41 -6.69
C GLN A 595 26.33 -24.33 -6.87
N PHE A 596 25.97 -23.27 -7.58
CA PHE A 596 26.72 -22.02 -7.62
C PHE A 596 26.21 -21.09 -6.53
N VAL A 597 27.11 -20.31 -5.92
CA VAL A 597 26.75 -19.34 -4.89
C VAL A 597 27.02 -17.95 -5.44
N PHE A 598 26.04 -17.05 -5.30
CA PHE A 598 26.14 -15.66 -5.74
C PHE A 598 25.80 -14.72 -4.60
N LYS A 599 26.49 -13.58 -4.56
CA LYS A 599 26.20 -12.46 -3.68
C LYS A 599 25.57 -11.33 -4.47
N CYS A 600 24.34 -10.99 -4.13
CA CYS A 600 23.60 -9.87 -4.69
C CYS A 600 23.79 -8.65 -3.79
N PHE A 601 24.28 -7.54 -4.34
CA PHE A 601 24.47 -6.31 -3.58
C PHE A 601 23.22 -5.44 -3.65
N TYR A 602 22.47 -5.36 -2.54
CA TYR A 602 21.24 -4.57 -2.45
C TYR A 602 21.44 -3.12 -2.93
N GLY A 603 20.51 -2.65 -3.76
CA GLY A 603 20.55 -1.29 -4.33
C GLY A 603 21.47 -1.16 -5.56
N THR A 604 22.10 -2.24 -6.00
CA THR A 604 22.91 -2.26 -7.23
C THR A 604 22.50 -3.41 -8.14
N THR A 605 22.89 -3.37 -9.41
CA THR A 605 22.74 -4.46 -10.37
C THR A 605 23.89 -5.48 -10.31
N ARG A 606 24.82 -5.32 -9.36
CA ARG A 606 26.02 -6.14 -9.24
C ARG A 606 25.72 -7.48 -8.57
N ILE A 607 26.15 -8.55 -9.21
CA ILE A 607 26.06 -9.92 -8.72
C ILE A 607 27.46 -10.53 -8.87
N ASP A 608 28.04 -10.96 -7.76
CA ASP A 608 29.35 -11.61 -7.76
C ASP A 608 29.19 -13.10 -7.46
N MET A 609 29.89 -13.97 -8.19
CA MET A 609 29.96 -15.39 -7.84
C MET A 609 30.94 -15.57 -6.69
N LEU A 610 30.51 -16.29 -5.64
CA LEU A 610 31.34 -16.61 -4.50
C LEU A 610 31.99 -17.99 -4.67
N ASP A 611 33.30 -18.04 -4.47
CA ASP A 611 34.02 -19.28 -4.25
C ASP A 611 33.84 -19.69 -2.78
N VAL A 612 32.84 -20.53 -2.53
CA VAL A 612 32.61 -21.07 -1.19
C VAL A 612 33.55 -22.24 -1.05
N ASN A 613 34.54 -22.20 -0.15
CA ASN A 613 35.45 -23.32 0.11
C ASN A 613 34.71 -24.49 0.79
N SER A 614 34.03 -25.33 0.02
CA SER A 614 33.63 -26.68 0.41
C SER A 614 34.22 -27.67 -0.59
N ASP A 615 34.56 -28.88 -0.17
CA ASP A 615 35.21 -29.86 -1.04
C ASP A 615 34.41 -30.10 -2.34
N GLN A 616 33.08 -29.96 -2.28
CA GLN A 616 32.14 -30.16 -3.40
C GLN A 616 32.00 -28.96 -4.36
N SER A 617 32.07 -27.73 -3.87
CA SER A 617 32.04 -26.53 -4.73
C SER A 617 33.35 -26.37 -5.51
N SER A 618 34.48 -26.81 -4.93
CA SER A 618 35.79 -26.78 -5.60
C SER A 618 35.82 -27.69 -6.85
N GLU A 619 35.17 -28.86 -6.80
CA GLU A 619 35.00 -29.74 -7.96
C GLU A 619 34.03 -29.16 -9.00
N THR A 620 32.95 -28.53 -8.55
CA THR A 620 31.94 -27.91 -9.42
C THR A 620 32.52 -26.72 -10.17
N ILE A 621 33.27 -25.85 -9.48
CA ILE A 621 33.95 -24.69 -10.08
C ILE A 621 35.00 -25.15 -11.08
N ARG A 622 35.77 -26.21 -10.78
CA ARG A 622 36.74 -26.79 -11.74
C ARG A 622 36.07 -27.35 -12.99
N LYS A 623 34.92 -28.04 -12.87
CA LYS A 623 34.17 -28.55 -14.04
C LYS A 623 33.79 -27.41 -14.99
N TRP A 624 33.34 -26.29 -14.43
CA TRP A 624 32.77 -25.19 -15.19
C TRP A 624 33.72 -24.01 -15.45
N GLU A 625 34.97 -24.09 -14.96
CA GLU A 625 36.01 -23.06 -15.10
C GLU A 625 36.17 -22.55 -16.55
N PRO A 626 36.18 -23.39 -17.60
CA PRO A 626 36.29 -22.92 -18.97
C PRO A 626 35.12 -22.02 -19.39
N LEU A 627 33.90 -22.36 -18.96
CA LEU A 627 32.70 -21.55 -19.24
C LEU A 627 32.67 -20.28 -18.38
N MET A 628 33.12 -20.36 -17.13
CA MET A 628 33.24 -19.19 -16.26
C MET A 628 34.22 -18.16 -16.85
N ARG A 629 35.39 -18.60 -17.30
CA ARG A 629 36.38 -17.73 -17.94
C ARG A 629 35.82 -17.05 -19.18
N LYS A 630 35.12 -17.82 -20.03
CA LYS A 630 34.54 -17.32 -21.30
C LYS A 630 33.34 -16.39 -21.11
N TYR A 631 32.44 -16.70 -20.18
CA TYR A 631 31.16 -15.97 -20.06
C TYR A 631 31.14 -14.97 -18.91
N ILE A 632 31.74 -15.29 -17.76
CA ILE A 632 31.84 -14.36 -16.63
C ILE A 632 33.10 -13.49 -16.78
N GLY A 633 34.26 -14.08 -17.09
CA GLY A 633 35.51 -13.35 -17.24
C GLY A 633 35.54 -12.43 -18.46
N GLU A 634 35.40 -12.99 -19.66
CA GLU A 634 35.54 -12.23 -20.92
C GLU A 634 34.28 -11.43 -21.29
N ARG A 635 33.09 -11.99 -21.04
CA ARG A 635 31.80 -11.40 -21.48
C ARG A 635 31.00 -10.74 -20.36
N ASN A 636 31.45 -10.84 -19.11
CA ASN A 636 30.78 -10.30 -17.93
C ASN A 636 29.27 -10.60 -17.86
N SER A 637 28.87 -11.83 -18.21
CA SER A 637 27.48 -12.24 -18.34
C SER A 637 27.20 -13.55 -17.60
N ILE A 638 26.64 -13.41 -16.39
CA ILE A 638 26.14 -14.53 -15.59
C ILE A 638 24.98 -15.25 -16.30
N PRO A 639 24.00 -14.57 -16.94
CA PRO A 639 22.95 -15.26 -17.69
C PRO A 639 23.51 -16.12 -18.83
N ALA A 640 24.50 -15.62 -19.58
CA ALA A 640 25.12 -16.40 -20.66
C ALA A 640 25.90 -17.61 -20.11
N PHE A 641 26.57 -17.45 -18.98
CA PHE A 641 27.23 -18.56 -18.28
C PHE A 641 26.22 -19.63 -17.86
N LEU A 642 25.16 -19.25 -17.14
CA LEU A 642 24.16 -20.19 -16.65
C LEU A 642 23.41 -20.88 -17.79
N ALA A 643 23.09 -20.16 -18.87
CA ALA A 643 22.49 -20.76 -20.06
C ALA A 643 23.42 -21.79 -20.72
N ALA A 644 24.72 -21.50 -20.84
CA ALA A 644 25.69 -22.43 -21.39
C ALA A 644 25.85 -23.69 -20.52
N VAL A 645 25.88 -23.52 -19.19
CA VAL A 645 25.90 -24.64 -18.23
C VAL A 645 24.64 -25.49 -18.38
N THR A 646 23.46 -24.87 -18.43
CA THR A 646 22.18 -25.57 -18.61
C THR A 646 22.16 -26.38 -19.91
N LEU A 647 22.56 -25.79 -21.04
CA LEU A 647 22.60 -26.49 -22.33
C LEU A 647 23.57 -27.67 -22.33
N GLN A 648 24.73 -27.52 -21.69
CA GLN A 648 25.69 -28.63 -21.59
C GLN A 648 25.17 -29.76 -20.70
N LEU A 649 24.52 -29.44 -19.58
CA LEU A 649 23.88 -30.42 -18.71
C LEU A 649 22.68 -31.11 -19.40
N GLU A 650 21.92 -30.38 -20.21
CA GLU A 650 20.82 -30.93 -21.00
C GLU A 650 21.34 -31.88 -22.10
N GLN A 651 22.49 -31.59 -22.71
CA GLN A 651 23.16 -32.50 -23.66
C GLN A 651 23.75 -33.74 -23.00
N GLU A 652 24.25 -33.62 -21.76
CA GLU A 652 24.77 -34.74 -20.96
C GLU A 652 23.64 -35.69 -20.47
N ARG A 653 22.38 -35.25 -20.55
CA ARG A 653 21.21 -36.05 -20.18
C ARG A 653 20.86 -37.00 -21.33
N ASP A 654 21.05 -38.31 -21.11
CA ASP A 654 20.56 -39.33 -22.04
C ASP A 654 19.05 -39.14 -22.27
N PHE A 655 18.66 -38.96 -23.53
CA PHE A 655 17.27 -38.77 -23.95
C PHE A 655 16.48 -40.06 -23.74
N ASP A 656 15.80 -40.19 -22.59
CA ASP A 656 14.63 -41.05 -22.51
C ASP A 656 13.57 -40.50 -23.49
N GLN A 657 13.24 -41.31 -24.50
CA GLN A 657 12.43 -41.01 -25.70
C GLN A 657 11.01 -40.45 -25.46
N THR A 658 10.63 -40.10 -24.23
CA THR A 658 9.28 -39.64 -23.87
C THR A 658 9.12 -38.11 -23.78
N ILE A 659 10.17 -37.31 -23.97
CA ILE A 659 10.10 -35.83 -23.88
C ILE A 659 10.48 -35.16 -25.22
N LEU A 660 10.00 -35.72 -26.34
CA LEU A 660 10.31 -35.17 -27.68
C LEU A 660 9.47 -33.93 -28.08
N GLU A 661 8.62 -33.40 -27.21
CA GLU A 661 7.65 -32.35 -27.59
C GLU A 661 8.05 -30.92 -27.19
N ARG A 662 9.16 -30.67 -26.48
CA ARG A 662 9.43 -29.34 -25.89
C ARG A 662 10.43 -28.42 -26.59
N THR A 663 11.23 -28.88 -27.55
CA THR A 663 12.38 -28.07 -28.04
C THR A 663 12.46 -27.83 -29.55
N HIS A 664 11.38 -28.03 -30.31
CA HIS A 664 11.39 -27.81 -31.78
C HIS A 664 10.94 -26.41 -32.25
N THR A 665 11.04 -25.34 -31.45
CA THR A 665 10.59 -23.99 -31.87
C THR A 665 11.68 -22.97 -32.19
N PHE A 666 12.99 -23.27 -32.04
CA PHE A 666 14.03 -22.30 -32.40
C PHE A 666 15.23 -22.95 -33.12
N SER A 667 14.99 -23.45 -34.33
CA SER A 667 16.07 -23.63 -35.30
C SER A 667 15.55 -23.40 -36.71
N VAL A 668 15.40 -22.12 -37.07
CA VAL A 668 15.35 -21.66 -38.45
C VAL A 668 16.17 -20.38 -38.50
N LEU A 669 17.00 -20.26 -39.54
CA LEU A 669 17.98 -19.20 -39.84
C LEU A 669 19.40 -19.50 -39.35
N HIS A 670 20.08 -20.41 -40.05
CA HIS A 670 21.31 -20.05 -40.79
C HIS A 670 21.54 -21.11 -41.88
N ALA A 671 21.06 -20.80 -43.09
CA ALA A 671 21.50 -21.38 -44.36
C ALA A 671 21.08 -20.42 -45.47
N ASP A 672 21.93 -19.41 -45.72
CA ASP A 672 22.50 -19.04 -47.03
C ASP A 672 23.47 -17.86 -46.84
#